data_AF-A0AAU3TK57-F1
#
_entry.id   AF-A0AAU3TK57-F1
#
_cell.length_a   1.000
_cell.length_b   1.000
_cell.length_c   1.000
_cell.angle_alpha   90.00
_cell.angle_beta   90.00
_cell.angle_gamma   90.00
#
_symmetry.space_group_name_H-M   'P 1'
#
loop_
_entity.id
_entity.type
_entity.pdbx_description
1 polymer ?
#
loop_
_entity_poly.entity_id
_entity_poly.type
_entity_poly.pdbx_seq_one_letter_code
_entity_poly.pdbx_strand_id
1 'polypeptide(L)'
;MQRWEYVGDGSAKFWEGEADGASVTLRFGRVGTTGQTQVKDFGTAEEARLYFAKAVATREKKGYAPVGESRVDAPPLDVAPPAAVRVDEDVFVFPTAWKRNVSPRRGGVPRPASAAVASAPAQVDGWLDQDAERVARVLDFPQSEPALVAAARTHLAGTPDPLGAAVLAHLVHADHGDGNRELFVDAWAVRYGLPFAARATVEYGQVTPGWQADRSGAVVNGVRWVTAANGWRNSQVPIAERARRLLASAPEAEYRAAVEVLAGHRDTPRRRVNVSFLVPDELDWVGECCADPLPIRNGSSTELFLLAASLGTAEHVAAVRAAGFDLGWHGWSAQLIATCADGLGAALAPLLAEPFKGAWADADTLRTLSEALAELPGDPAFHTLLTRIDDRTVRPALLAAARRYPVRAMRLLAERADGAAADAAMAGRLLKAHVAAHRELALEVLPELPARAADLVGPLARLEGQLPEADAAALPAVLTSPPWTRVRPRTKPRTVSGLSAPEDTRMAWLPGEQEEWASAENSIPAWAVNQDLDALVAAGRAGLLRQDHQRLVLFTMGPAEVVRPLLDAWDGPEWTYEGTNTFMPLIARYESTALAMAFGTALRLPATMGVLLMPYVNLRIARLMADWLVRLKAAARTARAWLVRHAGDAATLLVPDALGKPGKPRTAAEAALRTIAAAHGPDTVREAAAVHGPQAVGAIAELLDADPLVTALPAKTVEPPAWADAAALPQLKLRTGEALPAEATGHLLRMMAFGAPGNPYPGVELVREVADPASFTEFAWAVFEEWQMGGMPPKDAWALHQLGAFGDDDTVRLLSPIIRNWPGEGAHHRAVDGLEVLAAIGTDAALLSLHGIAQRAKFKALKARAGEKIAEVAAGLGLTREQLADRLVPDFGLDADGTTTVDYGSRRFTVGFDEQLRPYVADADGKRLKDLPKPGAKDDPELAPAERKRFAALKKDVRAVAADQVRRLEAAMVDGRTWTAEEFGKLFAEHPLVWHLARRLVWRAVDGDSTVEFRIAEDRSLADADDEAYEFGADAVVSLPHPLRLGVDAVAAWSEVFADYEIVQPFAQLGRAVYAVTEEEAAGHRLTRFEGFTVPVGRLLGLTKRGWERGTPEDNGVERWLSRRLGRHCYLVIAPDEGIAVGMVGEFPDQVLETVWLDTTPGDYWFSRSHPLTFADLDAVVASEVLADLTELTA
;
A
#
# COMPACT_ATOMS: atom_id res chain seq x y z
N MET A 1 -26.02 -26.70 -36.97
CA MET A 1 -25.48 -26.66 -35.58
C MET A 1 -26.44 -25.98 -34.63
N GLN A 2 -26.74 -26.63 -33.51
CA GLN A 2 -27.49 -26.01 -32.41
C GLN A 2 -26.56 -25.06 -31.63
N ARG A 3 -27.07 -23.91 -31.18
CA ARG A 3 -26.29 -22.87 -30.49
C ARG A 3 -26.70 -22.74 -29.03
N TRP A 4 -25.70 -22.58 -28.18
CA TRP A 4 -25.84 -22.22 -26.79
C TRP A 4 -25.02 -20.96 -26.50
N GLU A 5 -25.57 -20.07 -25.66
CA GLU A 5 -24.91 -18.83 -25.27
C GLU A 5 -24.75 -18.72 -23.76
N TYR A 6 -23.65 -18.08 -23.34
CA TYR A 6 -23.33 -17.76 -21.96
C TYR A 6 -23.09 -16.25 -21.87
N VAL A 7 -23.80 -15.58 -20.95
CA VAL A 7 -23.60 -14.16 -20.64
C VAL A 7 -23.34 -14.02 -19.15
N GLY A 8 -22.10 -13.67 -18.78
CA GLY A 8 -21.64 -13.53 -17.40
C GLY A 8 -20.21 -12.99 -17.31
N ASP A 9 -19.87 -12.32 -16.20
CA ASP A 9 -18.54 -11.75 -15.91
C ASP A 9 -17.97 -10.84 -17.02
N GLY A 10 -18.81 -9.98 -17.61
CA GLY A 10 -18.40 -9.07 -18.69
C GLY A 10 -18.05 -9.76 -20.02
N SER A 11 -18.40 -11.04 -20.19
CA SER A 11 -18.17 -11.79 -21.43
C SER A 11 -19.43 -12.49 -21.94
N ALA A 12 -19.74 -12.31 -23.22
CA ALA A 12 -20.76 -13.06 -23.94
C ALA A 12 -20.07 -14.10 -24.84
N LYS A 13 -20.32 -15.39 -24.63
CA LYS A 13 -19.70 -16.49 -25.38
C LYS A 13 -20.76 -17.37 -26.03
N PHE A 14 -20.47 -17.89 -27.21
CA PHE A 14 -21.30 -18.89 -27.87
C PHE A 14 -20.54 -20.22 -27.96
N TRP A 15 -21.31 -21.30 -27.91
CA TRP A 15 -20.89 -22.65 -28.18
C TRP A 15 -21.95 -23.30 -29.06
N GLU A 16 -21.54 -23.83 -30.19
CA GLU A 16 -22.37 -24.47 -31.18
C GLU A 16 -21.86 -25.89 -31.38
N GLY A 17 -22.77 -26.80 -31.69
CA GLY A 17 -22.33 -28.08 -32.20
C GLY A 17 -23.41 -28.86 -32.90
N GLU A 18 -22.95 -29.88 -33.61
CA GLU A 18 -23.76 -30.78 -34.41
C GLU A 18 -23.06 -32.13 -34.49
N ALA A 19 -23.85 -33.19 -34.36
CA ALA A 19 -23.42 -34.54 -34.66
C ALA A 19 -24.01 -34.92 -36.03
N ASP A 20 -23.13 -35.13 -37.02
CA ASP A 20 -23.49 -35.59 -38.35
C ASP A 20 -22.76 -36.90 -38.65
N GLY A 21 -23.52 -37.98 -38.86
CA GLY A 21 -22.97 -39.33 -38.97
C GLY A 21 -22.10 -39.70 -37.76
N ALA A 22 -20.87 -40.12 -38.03
CA ALA A 22 -19.87 -40.48 -37.01
C ALA A 22 -18.99 -39.30 -36.58
N SER A 23 -19.32 -38.06 -36.96
CA SER A 23 -18.50 -36.88 -36.69
C SER A 23 -19.27 -35.86 -35.88
N VAL A 24 -18.61 -35.25 -34.89
CA VAL A 24 -19.15 -34.13 -34.11
C VAL A 24 -18.34 -32.88 -34.42
N THR A 25 -19.01 -31.86 -34.95
CA THR A 25 -18.41 -30.55 -35.18
C THR A 25 -18.87 -29.60 -34.10
N LEU A 26 -17.93 -28.93 -33.43
CA LEU A 26 -18.15 -27.94 -32.38
C LEU A 26 -17.58 -26.59 -32.82
N ARG A 27 -18.30 -25.50 -32.60
CA ARG A 27 -17.82 -24.14 -32.85
C ARG A 27 -18.01 -23.25 -31.63
N PHE A 28 -16.99 -22.57 -31.13
CA PHE A 28 -17.12 -21.77 -29.92
C PHE A 28 -16.29 -20.49 -29.94
N GLY A 29 -16.77 -19.42 -29.31
CA GLY A 29 -16.13 -18.11 -29.35
C GLY A 29 -16.86 -17.05 -28.53
N ARG A 30 -16.45 -15.78 -28.67
CA ARG A 30 -17.22 -14.65 -28.12
C ARG A 30 -18.40 -14.35 -29.06
N VAL A 31 -19.57 -14.05 -28.53
CA VAL A 31 -20.72 -13.60 -29.33
C VAL A 31 -20.27 -12.38 -30.16
N GLY A 32 -20.49 -12.43 -31.49
CA GLY A 32 -19.97 -11.43 -32.43
C GLY A 32 -18.62 -11.74 -33.11
N THR A 33 -17.99 -12.89 -32.81
CA THR A 33 -16.75 -13.34 -33.47
C THR A 33 -16.98 -14.59 -34.34
N THR A 34 -16.06 -14.90 -35.25
CA THR A 34 -16.14 -16.09 -36.12
C THR A 34 -16.06 -17.42 -35.35
N GLY A 35 -15.49 -17.40 -34.13
CA GLY A 35 -15.28 -18.57 -33.27
C GLY A 35 -14.17 -19.51 -33.76
N GLN A 36 -13.87 -20.54 -32.96
CA GLN A 36 -12.98 -21.65 -33.32
C GLN A 36 -13.81 -22.90 -33.57
N THR A 37 -13.49 -23.63 -34.62
CA THR A 37 -14.18 -24.86 -35.03
C THR A 37 -13.30 -26.08 -34.75
N GLN A 38 -13.88 -27.11 -34.15
CA GLN A 38 -13.25 -28.39 -33.86
C GLN A 38 -14.13 -29.51 -34.40
N VAL A 39 -13.59 -30.35 -35.28
CA VAL A 39 -14.25 -31.58 -35.76
C VAL A 39 -13.65 -32.76 -35.01
N LYS A 40 -14.49 -33.72 -34.62
CA LYS A 40 -14.04 -34.96 -33.99
C LYS A 40 -14.81 -36.15 -34.55
N ASP A 41 -14.08 -37.11 -35.08
CA ASP A 41 -14.63 -38.34 -35.67
C ASP A 41 -14.67 -39.48 -34.64
N PHE A 42 -15.67 -40.34 -34.75
CA PHE A 42 -15.97 -41.50 -33.91
C PHE A 42 -16.12 -42.76 -34.76
N GLY A 43 -16.10 -43.94 -34.13
CA GLY A 43 -16.21 -45.22 -34.85
C GLY A 43 -17.62 -45.50 -35.37
N THR A 44 -18.64 -44.93 -34.72
CA THR A 44 -20.05 -45.08 -35.10
C THR A 44 -20.84 -43.79 -34.88
N ALA A 45 -21.99 -43.66 -35.55
CA ALA A 45 -22.90 -42.53 -35.35
C ALA A 45 -23.51 -42.47 -33.93
N GLU A 46 -23.61 -43.61 -33.26
CA GLU A 46 -24.13 -43.69 -31.90
C GLU A 46 -23.13 -43.16 -30.86
N GLU A 47 -21.83 -43.44 -31.04
CA GLU A 47 -20.76 -42.86 -30.24
C GLU A 47 -20.69 -41.33 -30.40
N ALA A 48 -20.83 -40.82 -31.62
CA ALA A 48 -20.87 -39.39 -31.91
C ALA A 48 -22.05 -38.70 -31.20
N ARG A 49 -23.25 -39.31 -31.23
CA ARG A 49 -24.43 -38.78 -30.54
C ARG A 49 -24.28 -38.77 -29.02
N LEU A 50 -23.73 -39.83 -28.42
CA LEU A 50 -23.48 -39.89 -26.98
C LEU A 50 -22.44 -38.85 -26.53
N TYR A 51 -21.37 -38.68 -27.33
CA TYR A 51 -20.38 -37.64 -27.07
C TYR A 51 -20.99 -36.24 -27.17
N PHE A 52 -21.81 -35.97 -28.20
CA PHE A 52 -22.46 -34.69 -28.38
C PHE A 52 -23.43 -34.37 -27.22
N ALA A 53 -24.26 -35.33 -26.80
CA ALA A 53 -25.15 -35.19 -25.65
C ALA A 53 -24.39 -34.89 -24.34
N LYS A 54 -23.25 -35.56 -24.11
CA LYS A 54 -22.38 -35.30 -22.95
C LYS A 54 -21.73 -33.91 -23.02
N ALA A 55 -21.34 -33.46 -24.21
CA ALA A 55 -20.77 -32.13 -24.43
C ALA A 55 -21.81 -31.03 -24.14
N VAL A 56 -23.05 -31.21 -24.61
CA VAL A 56 -24.19 -30.32 -24.31
C VAL A 56 -24.44 -30.23 -22.81
N ALA A 57 -24.62 -31.36 -22.12
CA ALA A 57 -24.87 -31.39 -20.67
C ALA A 57 -23.74 -30.71 -19.86
N THR A 58 -22.48 -30.84 -20.32
CA THR A 58 -21.33 -30.18 -19.69
C THR A 58 -21.37 -28.67 -19.88
N ARG A 59 -21.87 -28.17 -21.02
CA ARG A 59 -21.98 -26.73 -21.29
C ARG A 59 -23.16 -26.11 -20.55
N GLU A 60 -24.29 -26.80 -20.48
CA GLU A 60 -25.45 -26.36 -19.70
C GLU A 60 -25.13 -26.30 -18.20
N LYS A 61 -24.38 -27.26 -17.66
CA LYS A 61 -23.86 -27.20 -16.28
C LYS A 61 -22.92 -26.00 -16.03
N LYS A 62 -22.29 -25.47 -17.08
CA LYS A 62 -21.42 -24.28 -17.04
C LYS A 62 -22.19 -22.97 -17.34
N GLY A 63 -23.52 -23.02 -17.38
CA GLY A 63 -24.40 -21.85 -17.53
C GLY A 63 -24.68 -21.43 -18.98
N TYR A 64 -24.34 -22.25 -19.98
CA TYR A 64 -24.72 -21.99 -21.37
C TYR A 64 -26.20 -22.39 -21.58
N ALA A 65 -27.01 -21.52 -22.18
CA ALA A 65 -28.42 -21.78 -22.46
C ALA A 65 -28.66 -21.97 -23.98
N PRO A 66 -29.49 -22.93 -24.41
CA PRO A 66 -29.81 -23.12 -25.83
C PRO A 66 -30.58 -21.92 -26.38
N VAL A 67 -30.17 -21.43 -27.56
CA VAL A 67 -30.88 -20.38 -28.29
C VAL A 67 -31.95 -21.04 -29.15
N GLY A 68 -33.22 -20.89 -28.77
CA GLY A 68 -34.37 -21.35 -29.57
C GLY A 68 -34.76 -20.33 -30.63
N GLU A 69 -35.20 -20.82 -31.81
CA GLU A 69 -35.79 -20.01 -32.88
C GLU A 69 -37.09 -19.35 -32.39
N SER A 70 -36.98 -18.19 -31.73
CA SER A 70 -37.90 -17.04 -31.76
C SER A 70 -37.62 -16.13 -30.55
N ARG A 71 -36.69 -15.19 -30.73
CA ARG A 71 -36.76 -13.90 -30.06
C ARG A 71 -36.11 -12.83 -30.93
N VAL A 72 -36.98 -11.91 -31.32
CA VAL A 72 -36.82 -10.56 -31.90
C VAL A 72 -35.41 -9.97 -31.79
N ASP A 73 -34.97 -9.44 -32.93
CA ASP A 73 -33.72 -8.72 -33.19
C ASP A 73 -33.17 -7.92 -32.00
N ALA A 74 -31.94 -8.23 -31.60
CA ALA A 74 -31.09 -7.28 -30.90
C ALA A 74 -30.45 -6.33 -31.94
N PRO A 75 -30.56 -5.00 -31.77
CA PRO A 75 -29.98 -4.07 -32.74
C PRO A 75 -28.43 -4.08 -32.66
N PRO A 76 -27.75 -3.56 -33.70
CA PRO A 76 -26.29 -3.63 -33.83
C PRO A 76 -25.59 -2.91 -32.67
N LEU A 77 -24.50 -3.51 -32.19
CA LEU A 77 -23.49 -2.85 -31.35
C LEU A 77 -22.68 -1.87 -32.21
N ASP A 78 -23.31 -0.76 -32.57
CA ASP A 78 -22.64 0.47 -32.97
C ASP A 78 -23.64 1.63 -32.86
N VAL A 79 -23.85 2.09 -31.62
CA VAL A 79 -24.54 3.35 -31.34
C VAL A 79 -23.90 3.95 -30.09
N ALA A 80 -23.71 5.28 -30.14
CA ALA A 80 -23.55 6.16 -28.99
C ALA A 80 -24.38 5.71 -27.76
N PRO A 81 -24.00 6.09 -26.52
CA PRO A 81 -24.75 5.72 -25.33
C PRO A 81 -26.25 5.92 -25.57
N PRO A 82 -27.10 4.89 -25.30
CA PRO A 82 -28.53 5.04 -25.52
C PRO A 82 -29.02 6.24 -24.73
N ALA A 83 -29.82 7.10 -25.37
CA ALA A 83 -30.51 8.20 -24.71
C ALA A 83 -31.14 7.65 -23.42
N ALA A 84 -30.87 8.32 -22.30
CA ALA A 84 -31.25 7.85 -20.98
C ALA A 84 -32.76 7.59 -20.91
N VAL A 85 -33.16 6.32 -21.02
CA VAL A 85 -34.54 5.93 -20.75
C VAL A 85 -34.79 6.22 -19.28
N ARG A 86 -35.74 7.11 -18.99
CA ARG A 86 -36.13 7.49 -17.63
C ARG A 86 -36.50 6.24 -16.82
N VAL A 87 -35.62 5.85 -15.90
CA VAL A 87 -35.84 4.73 -14.96
C VAL A 87 -36.60 5.28 -13.75
N ASP A 88 -37.53 4.52 -13.20
CA ASP A 88 -38.15 4.84 -11.92
C ASP A 88 -37.13 4.67 -10.79
N GLU A 89 -36.66 5.78 -10.23
CA GLU A 89 -35.59 5.83 -9.21
C GLU A 89 -36.08 5.52 -7.78
N ASP A 90 -37.38 5.21 -7.59
CA ASP A 90 -37.97 4.88 -6.29
C ASP A 90 -38.28 3.39 -6.10
N VAL A 91 -38.16 2.57 -7.15
CA VAL A 91 -38.42 1.12 -7.09
C VAL A 91 -37.16 0.33 -6.73
N PHE A 92 -37.21 -0.45 -5.65
CA PHE A 92 -36.11 -1.35 -5.28
C PHE A 92 -36.11 -2.62 -6.14
N VAL A 93 -35.02 -2.83 -6.87
CA VAL A 93 -34.79 -4.05 -7.66
C VAL A 93 -33.74 -4.91 -6.96
N PHE A 94 -34.14 -6.09 -6.50
CA PHE A 94 -33.24 -6.97 -5.74
C PHE A 94 -32.00 -7.40 -6.55
N PRO A 95 -30.77 -7.06 -6.11
CA PRO A 95 -29.56 -7.35 -6.87
C PRO A 95 -29.30 -8.84 -7.10
N THR A 96 -28.98 -9.24 -8.33
CA THR A 96 -28.72 -10.65 -8.66
C THR A 96 -27.54 -11.23 -7.87
N ALA A 97 -26.51 -10.44 -7.61
CA ALA A 97 -25.34 -10.85 -6.82
C ALA A 97 -25.68 -11.21 -5.36
N TRP A 98 -26.77 -10.66 -4.81
CA TRP A 98 -27.20 -10.90 -3.43
C TRP A 98 -27.97 -12.21 -3.28
N LYS A 99 -28.62 -12.71 -4.34
CA LYS A 99 -29.49 -13.90 -4.29
C LYS A 99 -28.80 -15.13 -3.68
N ARG A 100 -27.51 -15.32 -3.97
CA ARG A 100 -26.71 -16.46 -3.46
C ARG A 100 -26.33 -16.35 -1.98
N ASN A 101 -26.52 -15.18 -1.37
CA ASN A 101 -26.16 -14.87 0.01
C ASN A 101 -27.38 -14.80 0.94
N VAL A 102 -28.62 -14.75 0.41
CA VAL A 102 -29.86 -14.65 1.23
C VAL A 102 -30.12 -15.92 2.04
N SER A 103 -30.33 -15.79 3.34
CA SER A 103 -30.89 -16.86 4.18
C SER A 103 -32.41 -16.93 3.94
N PRO A 104 -32.95 -18.04 3.39
CA PRO A 104 -34.30 -18.06 2.84
C PRO A 104 -35.37 -17.91 3.90
N ARG A 105 -36.53 -17.42 3.46
CA ARG A 105 -37.79 -17.29 4.22
C ARG A 105 -38.97 -17.60 3.29
N ARG A 106 -40.17 -17.81 3.83
CA ARG A 106 -41.33 -18.11 2.99
C ARG A 106 -41.81 -16.83 2.28
N GLY A 107 -42.00 -16.92 0.97
CA GLY A 107 -42.42 -15.77 0.15
C GLY A 107 -41.33 -14.73 -0.14
N GLY A 108 -40.08 -14.98 0.28
CA GLY A 108 -38.92 -14.14 -0.09
C GLY A 108 -38.30 -14.52 -1.45
N VAL A 109 -37.08 -14.03 -1.70
CA VAL A 109 -36.31 -14.34 -2.91
C VAL A 109 -36.22 -15.87 -3.12
N PRO A 110 -36.64 -16.39 -4.30
CA PRO A 110 -36.63 -17.83 -4.57
C PRO A 110 -35.24 -18.45 -4.45
N ARG A 111 -35.12 -19.53 -3.68
CA ARG A 111 -33.93 -20.39 -3.57
C ARG A 111 -34.28 -21.82 -3.99
N PRO A 112 -33.33 -22.58 -4.57
CA PRO A 112 -33.55 -24.00 -4.82
C PRO A 112 -33.92 -24.74 -3.52
N ALA A 113 -34.94 -25.60 -3.60
CA ALA A 113 -35.34 -26.44 -2.47
C ALA A 113 -34.16 -27.30 -2.01
N SER A 114 -33.94 -27.33 -0.70
CA SER A 114 -32.83 -28.04 -0.09
C SER A 114 -33.37 -29.17 0.78
N ALA A 115 -33.29 -30.42 0.30
CA ALA A 115 -33.62 -31.58 1.12
C ALA A 115 -32.52 -31.86 2.16
N ALA A 116 -32.89 -32.52 3.26
CA ALA A 116 -31.94 -33.03 4.23
C ALA A 116 -31.06 -34.15 3.61
N VAL A 117 -29.77 -34.17 3.94
CA VAL A 117 -28.85 -35.20 3.43
C VAL A 117 -29.17 -36.56 4.04
N ALA A 118 -29.63 -37.50 3.21
CA ALA A 118 -30.08 -38.82 3.66
C ALA A 118 -29.00 -39.64 4.38
N SER A 119 -27.71 -39.43 4.06
CA SER A 119 -26.58 -40.13 4.70
C SER A 119 -26.14 -39.48 6.02
N ALA A 120 -26.69 -38.33 6.41
CA ALA A 120 -26.24 -37.58 7.58
C ALA A 120 -26.33 -38.38 8.89
N PRO A 121 -27.40 -39.15 9.19
CA PRO A 121 -27.46 -39.96 10.41
C PRO A 121 -26.29 -40.93 10.54
N ALA A 122 -25.92 -41.65 9.47
CA ALA A 122 -24.84 -42.62 9.49
C ALA A 122 -23.46 -41.96 9.72
N GLN A 123 -23.26 -40.74 9.21
CA GLN A 123 -22.02 -39.99 9.42
C GLN A 123 -21.92 -39.46 10.86
N VAL A 124 -23.02 -38.91 11.40
CA VAL A 124 -23.09 -38.44 12.79
C VAL A 124 -22.90 -39.59 13.78
N ASP A 125 -23.51 -40.75 13.52
CA ASP A 125 -23.31 -41.96 14.32
C ASP A 125 -21.84 -42.39 14.30
N GLY A 126 -21.20 -42.38 13.11
CA GLY A 126 -19.78 -42.70 12.98
C GLY A 126 -18.84 -41.76 13.75
N TRP A 127 -19.16 -40.46 13.84
CA TRP A 127 -18.40 -39.53 14.67
C TRP A 127 -18.64 -39.73 16.16
N LEU A 128 -19.88 -40.01 16.56
CA LEU A 128 -20.22 -40.33 17.95
C LEU A 128 -19.49 -41.58 18.43
N ASP A 129 -19.36 -42.59 17.58
CA ASP A 129 -18.61 -43.81 17.86
C ASP A 129 -17.10 -43.54 17.99
N GLN A 130 -16.52 -42.73 17.08
CA GLN A 130 -15.10 -42.35 17.13
C GLN A 130 -14.75 -41.56 18.40
N ASP A 131 -15.67 -40.69 18.84
CA ASP A 131 -15.43 -39.78 19.95
C ASP A 131 -16.00 -40.30 21.28
N ALA A 132 -16.52 -41.53 21.33
CA ALA A 132 -17.27 -42.07 22.47
C ALA A 132 -16.53 -41.94 23.80
N GLU A 133 -15.22 -42.25 23.83
CA GLU A 133 -14.41 -42.12 25.05
C GLU A 133 -14.25 -40.66 25.49
N ARG A 134 -14.09 -39.74 24.54
CA ARG A 134 -13.96 -38.31 24.84
C ARG A 134 -15.28 -37.73 25.33
N VAL A 135 -16.39 -38.07 24.66
CA VAL A 135 -17.74 -37.70 25.08
C VAL A 135 -18.00 -38.18 26.51
N ALA A 136 -17.69 -39.44 26.81
CA ALA A 136 -17.82 -39.98 28.17
C ALA A 136 -16.99 -39.18 29.19
N ARG A 137 -15.70 -38.92 28.90
CA ARG A 137 -14.84 -38.11 29.77
C ARG A 137 -15.40 -36.71 30.06
N VAL A 138 -15.92 -36.02 29.04
CA VAL A 138 -16.48 -34.66 29.20
C VAL A 138 -17.79 -34.70 30.00
N LEU A 139 -18.65 -35.70 29.75
CA LEU A 139 -19.90 -35.87 30.50
C LEU A 139 -19.67 -36.26 31.97
N ASP A 140 -18.56 -36.95 32.26
CA ASP A 140 -18.16 -37.35 33.61
C ASP A 140 -17.34 -36.27 34.34
N PHE A 141 -17.00 -35.17 33.66
CA PHE A 141 -16.22 -34.09 34.26
C PHE A 141 -17.01 -33.40 35.39
N PRO A 142 -16.43 -33.22 36.59
CA PRO A 142 -17.18 -32.72 37.76
C PRO A 142 -17.81 -31.33 37.59
N GLN A 143 -17.32 -30.50 36.67
CA GLN A 143 -17.83 -29.15 36.42
C GLN A 143 -18.80 -29.08 35.22
N SER A 144 -19.18 -30.23 34.64
CA SER A 144 -20.23 -30.29 33.61
C SER A 144 -21.61 -30.12 34.24
N GLU A 145 -22.48 -29.39 33.54
CA GLU A 145 -23.83 -29.08 34.04
C GLU A 145 -24.71 -30.35 34.11
N PRO A 146 -25.25 -30.71 35.30
CA PRO A 146 -25.95 -31.98 35.49
C PRO A 146 -27.16 -32.19 34.57
N ALA A 147 -27.91 -31.12 34.28
CA ALA A 147 -29.07 -31.17 33.39
C ALA A 147 -28.68 -31.48 31.93
N LEU A 148 -27.56 -30.91 31.45
CA LEU A 148 -27.04 -31.16 30.11
C LEU A 148 -26.50 -32.59 29.98
N VAL A 149 -25.83 -33.09 31.03
CA VAL A 149 -25.35 -34.48 31.10
C VAL A 149 -26.52 -35.46 31.08
N ALA A 150 -27.57 -35.21 31.86
CA ALA A 150 -28.76 -36.07 31.90
C ALA A 150 -29.46 -36.14 30.54
N ALA A 151 -29.62 -35.00 29.85
CA ALA A 151 -30.21 -34.94 28.52
C ALA A 151 -29.36 -35.69 27.48
N ALA A 152 -28.03 -35.48 27.48
CA ALA A 152 -27.11 -36.17 26.58
C ALA A 152 -27.14 -37.70 26.76
N ARG A 153 -27.13 -38.17 28.00
CA ARG A 153 -27.21 -39.60 28.32
C ARG A 153 -28.58 -40.20 27.95
N THR A 154 -29.66 -39.45 28.11
CA THR A 154 -31.01 -39.87 27.69
C THR A 154 -31.05 -40.09 26.17
N HIS A 155 -30.43 -39.17 25.41
CA HIS A 155 -30.32 -39.30 23.96
C HIS A 155 -29.46 -40.50 23.53
N LEU A 156 -28.28 -40.67 24.15
CA LEU A 156 -27.39 -41.82 23.90
C LEU A 156 -28.06 -43.16 24.24
N ALA A 157 -28.95 -43.19 25.23
CA ALA A 157 -29.73 -44.37 25.60
C ALA A 157 -30.86 -44.71 24.62
N GLY A 158 -31.02 -43.92 23.54
CA GLY A 158 -31.99 -44.17 22.47
C GLY A 158 -33.34 -43.47 22.65
N THR A 159 -33.54 -42.68 23.70
CA THR A 159 -34.74 -41.85 23.86
C THR A 159 -34.51 -40.49 23.19
N PRO A 160 -35.27 -40.09 22.14
CA PRO A 160 -35.04 -38.82 21.47
C PRO A 160 -35.20 -37.63 22.42
N ASP A 161 -34.14 -36.82 22.57
CA ASP A 161 -34.09 -35.65 23.43
C ASP A 161 -33.40 -34.51 22.65
N PRO A 162 -34.12 -33.42 22.31
CA PRO A 162 -33.53 -32.32 21.53
C PRO A 162 -32.36 -31.61 22.21
N LEU A 163 -32.39 -31.50 23.54
CA LEU A 163 -31.31 -30.88 24.32
C LEU A 163 -30.10 -31.81 24.38
N GLY A 164 -30.34 -33.11 24.56
CA GLY A 164 -29.29 -34.13 24.51
C GLY A 164 -28.60 -34.21 23.16
N ALA A 165 -29.37 -34.16 22.07
CA ALA A 165 -28.85 -34.12 20.70
C ALA A 165 -27.97 -32.87 20.46
N ALA A 166 -28.39 -31.71 20.97
CA ALA A 166 -27.64 -30.46 20.89
C ALA A 166 -26.31 -30.50 21.67
N VAL A 167 -26.30 -31.07 22.88
CA VAL A 167 -25.09 -31.27 23.68
C VAL A 167 -24.08 -32.13 22.93
N LEU A 168 -24.53 -33.26 22.38
CA LEU A 168 -23.65 -34.19 21.66
C LEU A 168 -23.04 -33.57 20.40
N ALA A 169 -23.80 -32.73 19.67
CA ALA A 169 -23.27 -32.00 18.52
C ALA A 169 -22.12 -31.05 18.89
N HIS A 170 -22.21 -30.34 20.03
CA HIS A 170 -21.11 -29.49 20.53
C HIS A 170 -19.87 -30.30 20.89
N LEU A 171 -20.06 -31.47 21.49
CA LEU A 171 -18.95 -32.32 21.91
C LEU A 171 -18.23 -32.90 20.69
N VAL A 172 -18.96 -33.48 19.74
CA VAL A 172 -18.37 -34.16 18.58
C VAL A 172 -17.75 -33.18 17.57
N HIS A 173 -18.38 -32.03 17.33
CA HIS A 173 -17.92 -31.09 16.29
C HIS A 173 -16.46 -30.62 16.43
N ALA A 174 -15.95 -30.49 17.65
CA ALA A 174 -14.65 -29.88 17.92
C ALA A 174 -13.46 -30.49 17.14
N ASP A 175 -13.52 -31.79 16.81
CA ASP A 175 -12.41 -32.54 16.20
C ASP A 175 -12.61 -32.85 14.70
N HIS A 176 -13.80 -32.63 14.16
CA HIS A 176 -14.17 -33.04 12.78
C HIS A 176 -14.32 -31.86 11.80
N GLY A 177 -13.83 -30.68 12.17
CA GLY A 177 -13.68 -29.49 11.31
C GLY A 177 -14.97 -28.68 11.07
N ASP A 178 -14.82 -27.35 11.02
CA ASP A 178 -15.92 -26.36 10.98
C ASP A 178 -16.98 -26.53 9.86
N GLY A 179 -16.64 -27.22 8.76
CA GLY A 179 -17.53 -27.42 7.61
C GLY A 179 -18.67 -28.43 7.79
N ASN A 180 -18.68 -29.19 8.89
CA ASN A 180 -19.57 -30.36 9.06
C ASN A 180 -20.80 -30.12 9.94
N ARG A 181 -20.97 -28.91 10.51
CA ARG A 181 -22.03 -28.58 11.48
C ARG A 181 -23.45 -28.77 10.95
N GLU A 182 -23.66 -28.51 9.67
CA GLU A 182 -24.99 -28.60 9.03
C GLU A 182 -25.54 -30.04 9.00
N LEU A 183 -24.65 -31.03 9.01
CA LEU A 183 -25.03 -32.44 8.94
C LEU A 183 -25.76 -32.92 10.20
N PHE A 184 -25.53 -32.28 11.36
CA PHE A 184 -26.30 -32.58 12.57
C PHE A 184 -27.78 -32.24 12.40
N VAL A 185 -28.10 -31.09 11.80
CA VAL A 185 -29.49 -30.69 11.53
C VAL A 185 -30.14 -31.65 10.55
N ASP A 186 -29.42 -32.05 9.50
CA ASP A 186 -29.91 -33.03 8.53
C ASP A 186 -30.15 -34.39 9.18
N ALA A 187 -29.26 -34.85 10.05
CA ALA A 187 -29.42 -36.10 10.78
C ALA A 187 -30.66 -36.07 11.69
N TRP A 188 -30.88 -34.96 12.43
CA TRP A 188 -32.06 -34.78 13.26
C TRP A 188 -33.35 -34.75 12.43
N ALA A 189 -33.34 -34.03 11.30
CA ALA A 189 -34.50 -33.91 10.42
C ALA A 189 -34.87 -35.27 9.80
N VAL A 190 -33.88 -36.04 9.35
CA VAL A 190 -34.09 -37.38 8.76
C VAL A 190 -34.58 -38.38 9.81
N ARG A 191 -34.04 -38.36 11.02
CA ARG A 191 -34.29 -39.40 12.05
C ARG A 191 -35.55 -39.14 12.88
N TYR A 192 -35.82 -37.87 13.17
CA TYR A 192 -36.85 -37.47 14.14
C TYR A 192 -37.85 -36.44 13.57
N GLY A 193 -37.67 -36.00 12.33
CA GLY A 193 -38.52 -35.02 11.67
C GLY A 193 -38.10 -33.57 11.93
N LEU A 194 -38.63 -32.68 11.11
CA LEU A 194 -38.28 -31.26 11.11
C LEU A 194 -38.65 -30.51 12.42
N PRO A 195 -39.78 -30.80 13.10
CA PRO A 195 -40.07 -30.16 14.40
C PRO A 195 -39.03 -30.48 15.47
N PHE A 196 -38.50 -31.71 15.49
CA PHE A 196 -37.42 -32.09 16.41
C PHE A 196 -36.12 -31.35 16.07
N ALA A 197 -35.73 -31.33 14.79
CA ALA A 197 -34.51 -30.65 14.34
C ALA A 197 -34.55 -29.14 14.64
N ALA A 198 -35.69 -28.50 14.46
CA ALA A 198 -35.89 -27.09 14.79
C ALA A 198 -35.71 -26.84 16.29
N ARG A 199 -36.32 -27.66 17.16
CA ARG A 199 -36.14 -27.55 18.61
C ARG A 199 -34.70 -27.82 19.06
N ALA A 200 -34.06 -28.86 18.53
CA ALA A 200 -32.67 -29.19 18.84
C ALA A 200 -31.71 -28.05 18.43
N THR A 201 -32.01 -27.35 17.32
CA THR A 201 -31.25 -26.17 16.89
C THR A 201 -31.37 -25.00 17.88
N VAL A 202 -32.54 -24.76 18.45
CA VAL A 202 -32.73 -23.73 19.49
C VAL A 202 -31.97 -24.08 20.77
N GLU A 203 -31.99 -25.35 21.17
CA GLU A 203 -31.25 -25.85 22.34
C GLU A 203 -29.73 -25.78 22.13
N TYR A 204 -29.23 -26.00 20.90
CA TYR A 204 -27.82 -25.85 20.55
C TYR A 204 -27.29 -24.45 20.87
N GLY A 205 -28.10 -23.41 20.68
CA GLY A 205 -27.74 -22.03 21.04
C GLY A 205 -27.67 -21.74 22.55
N GLN A 206 -28.11 -22.68 23.40
CA GLN A 206 -28.08 -22.55 24.86
C GLN A 206 -26.86 -23.22 25.51
N VAL A 207 -26.10 -24.02 24.75
CA VAL A 207 -25.02 -24.88 25.26
C VAL A 207 -23.65 -24.39 24.77
N THR A 208 -22.61 -24.51 25.60
CA THR A 208 -21.21 -24.25 25.21
C THR A 208 -20.22 -25.22 25.90
N PRO A 209 -19.14 -25.65 25.22
CA PRO A 209 -18.08 -26.43 25.84
C PRO A 209 -17.19 -25.56 26.77
N GLY A 210 -16.70 -26.16 27.86
CA GLY A 210 -15.68 -25.59 28.73
C GLY A 210 -14.27 -25.97 28.27
N TRP A 211 -13.33 -25.03 28.32
CA TRP A 211 -11.95 -25.17 27.83
C TRP A 211 -10.91 -25.01 28.94
N GLN A 212 -9.80 -25.72 28.82
CA GLN A 212 -8.59 -25.54 29.66
C GLN A 212 -7.34 -25.56 28.78
N ALA A 213 -6.44 -24.58 28.97
CA ALA A 213 -5.19 -24.48 28.23
C ALA A 213 -4.06 -25.23 28.94
N ASP A 214 -3.22 -25.93 28.17
CA ASP A 214 -1.97 -26.56 28.61
C ASP A 214 -0.80 -26.25 27.65
N ARG A 215 0.40 -26.79 27.94
CA ARG A 215 1.64 -26.56 27.15
C ARG A 215 1.59 -27.15 25.72
N SER A 216 0.55 -27.91 25.39
CA SER A 216 0.31 -28.54 24.09
C SER A 216 -0.91 -27.99 23.34
N GLY A 217 -1.77 -27.20 23.99
CA GLY A 217 -2.93 -26.53 23.37
C GLY A 217 -4.12 -26.37 24.31
N ALA A 218 -5.29 -25.98 23.77
CA ALA A 218 -6.56 -25.91 24.52
C ALA A 218 -7.37 -27.20 24.34
N VAL A 219 -7.87 -27.80 25.43
CA VAL A 219 -8.66 -29.04 25.42
C VAL A 219 -10.04 -28.80 26.04
N VAL A 220 -11.10 -29.40 25.45
CA VAL A 220 -12.46 -29.40 26.01
C VAL A 220 -12.52 -30.29 27.25
N ASN A 221 -12.94 -29.76 28.38
CA ASN A 221 -13.03 -30.50 29.63
C ASN A 221 -14.46 -30.60 30.21
N GLY A 222 -15.42 -29.77 29.82
CA GLY A 222 -16.78 -29.82 30.37
C GLY A 222 -17.86 -29.27 29.43
N VAL A 223 -19.14 -29.32 29.83
CA VAL A 223 -20.27 -28.70 29.11
C VAL A 223 -21.09 -27.80 30.03
N ARG A 224 -21.45 -26.60 29.56
CA ARG A 224 -22.09 -25.54 30.35
C ARG A 224 -23.21 -24.82 29.61
N TRP A 225 -24.08 -24.14 30.36
CA TRP A 225 -25.01 -23.15 29.81
C TRP A 225 -24.26 -21.91 29.32
N VAL A 226 -24.73 -21.32 28.22
CA VAL A 226 -24.16 -20.06 27.74
C VAL A 226 -24.61 -18.91 28.65
N THR A 227 -23.65 -18.05 28.98
CA THR A 227 -23.79 -16.81 29.74
C THR A 227 -23.12 -15.68 28.97
N ALA A 228 -23.27 -14.43 29.45
CA ALA A 228 -22.56 -13.30 28.86
C ALA A 228 -21.03 -13.41 28.97
N ALA A 229 -20.51 -14.11 29.99
CA ALA A 229 -19.07 -14.19 30.29
C ALA A 229 -18.32 -15.32 29.56
N ASN A 230 -19.00 -16.36 29.09
CA ASN A 230 -18.40 -17.55 28.44
C ASN A 230 -18.84 -17.74 26.98
N GLY A 231 -19.45 -16.71 26.37
CA GLY A 231 -20.04 -16.75 25.02
C GLY A 231 -19.10 -16.32 23.88
N TRP A 232 -17.79 -16.51 24.00
CA TRP A 232 -16.84 -16.15 22.94
C TRP A 232 -17.12 -16.94 21.65
N ARG A 233 -17.26 -16.21 20.53
CA ARG A 233 -17.56 -16.65 19.13
C ARG A 233 -18.31 -18.00 19.02
N ASN A 234 -19.60 -17.98 19.35
CA ASN A 234 -20.49 -19.13 19.19
C ASN A 234 -20.62 -19.58 17.73
N SER A 235 -20.46 -20.88 17.54
CA SER A 235 -20.55 -21.67 16.30
C SER A 235 -21.97 -21.92 15.77
N GLN A 236 -22.99 -21.20 16.27
CA GLN A 236 -24.41 -21.55 16.07
C GLN A 236 -25.00 -21.14 14.72
N VAL A 237 -24.41 -20.15 14.03
CA VAL A 237 -24.97 -19.61 12.77
C VAL A 237 -25.17 -20.68 11.68
N PRO A 238 -24.19 -21.56 11.35
CA PRO A 238 -24.38 -22.57 10.32
C PRO A 238 -25.52 -23.56 10.60
N ILE A 239 -25.70 -23.97 11.86
CA ILE A 239 -26.78 -24.89 12.28
C ILE A 239 -28.14 -24.19 12.16
N ALA A 240 -28.24 -22.97 12.69
CA ALA A 240 -29.46 -22.17 12.57
C ALA A 240 -29.84 -21.94 11.10
N GLU A 241 -28.86 -21.62 10.25
CA GLU A 241 -29.09 -21.40 8.81
C GLU A 241 -29.49 -22.65 8.06
N ARG A 242 -28.96 -23.81 8.44
CA ARG A 242 -29.40 -25.08 7.86
C ARG A 242 -30.85 -25.38 8.25
N ALA A 243 -31.20 -25.23 9.52
CA ALA A 243 -32.57 -25.45 9.99
C ALA A 243 -33.57 -24.49 9.33
N ARG A 244 -33.23 -23.19 9.23
CA ARG A 244 -34.03 -22.19 8.51
C ARG A 244 -34.22 -22.55 7.04
N ARG A 245 -33.18 -23.03 6.35
CA ARG A 245 -33.29 -23.50 4.95
C ARG A 245 -34.28 -24.65 4.78
N LEU A 246 -34.23 -25.64 5.67
CA LEU A 246 -35.17 -26.76 5.64
C LEU A 246 -36.60 -26.27 5.89
N LEU A 247 -36.82 -25.44 6.92
CA LEU A 247 -38.13 -24.87 7.26
C LEU A 247 -38.75 -24.01 6.14
N ALA A 248 -37.95 -23.15 5.51
CA ALA A 248 -38.39 -22.28 4.43
C ALA A 248 -38.86 -23.05 3.18
N SER A 249 -38.32 -24.26 2.96
CA SER A 249 -38.67 -25.12 1.83
C SER A 249 -39.61 -26.29 2.17
N ALA A 250 -39.98 -26.44 3.45
CA ALA A 250 -40.84 -27.53 3.91
C ALA A 250 -42.28 -27.41 3.38
N PRO A 251 -43.02 -28.51 3.28
CA PRO A 251 -44.48 -28.45 3.10
C PRO A 251 -45.16 -27.67 4.23
N GLU A 252 -46.27 -26.99 3.94
CA GLU A 252 -46.97 -26.13 4.91
C GLU A 252 -47.31 -26.87 6.22
N ALA A 253 -47.78 -28.13 6.13
CA ALA A 253 -48.14 -28.92 7.30
C ALA A 253 -46.93 -29.20 8.23
N GLU A 254 -45.77 -29.52 7.66
CA GLU A 254 -44.53 -29.77 8.42
C GLU A 254 -43.97 -28.48 9.02
N TYR A 255 -44.04 -27.37 8.28
CA TYR A 255 -43.67 -26.06 8.80
C TYR A 255 -44.54 -25.64 9.98
N ARG A 256 -45.86 -25.78 9.88
CA ARG A 256 -46.79 -25.44 10.96
C ARG A 256 -46.59 -26.32 12.19
N ALA A 257 -46.31 -27.62 12.01
CA ALA A 257 -45.94 -28.50 13.11
C ALA A 257 -44.65 -28.06 13.82
N ALA A 258 -43.65 -27.57 13.07
CA ALA A 258 -42.43 -27.01 13.65
C ALA A 258 -42.71 -25.69 14.39
N VAL A 259 -43.52 -24.79 13.82
CA VAL A 259 -43.95 -23.53 14.46
C VAL A 259 -44.66 -23.80 15.79
N GLU A 260 -45.56 -24.79 15.85
CA GLU A 260 -46.28 -25.17 17.07
C GLU A 260 -45.32 -25.65 18.18
N VAL A 261 -44.35 -26.50 17.83
CA VAL A 261 -43.31 -26.96 18.78
C VAL A 261 -42.44 -25.81 19.26
N LEU A 262 -42.05 -24.90 18.36
CA LEU A 262 -41.22 -23.74 18.69
C LEU A 262 -41.98 -22.71 19.55
N ALA A 263 -43.29 -22.54 19.36
CA ALA A 263 -44.13 -21.63 20.15
C ALA A 263 -44.04 -21.93 21.65
N GLY A 264 -44.02 -23.23 22.02
CA GLY A 264 -43.83 -23.68 23.40
C GLY A 264 -42.41 -23.54 23.96
N HIS A 265 -41.47 -23.01 23.17
CA HIS A 265 -40.04 -23.00 23.48
C HIS A 265 -39.40 -21.62 23.31
N ARG A 266 -40.15 -20.56 23.67
CA ARG A 266 -39.79 -19.12 23.58
C ARG A 266 -39.70 -18.43 24.97
N ASP A 267 -39.33 -19.18 26.00
CA ASP A 267 -39.38 -18.76 27.42
C ASP A 267 -38.24 -17.81 27.86
N THR A 268 -37.12 -17.77 27.14
CA THR A 268 -35.99 -16.84 27.40
C THR A 268 -35.78 -15.86 26.24
N PRO A 269 -35.20 -14.66 26.47
CA PRO A 269 -34.91 -13.71 25.40
C PRO A 269 -34.05 -14.32 24.27
N ARG A 270 -33.08 -15.17 24.63
CA ARG A 270 -32.22 -15.86 23.67
C ARG A 270 -32.98 -16.88 22.82
N ARG A 271 -33.88 -17.66 23.43
CA ARG A 271 -34.73 -18.62 22.71
C ARG A 271 -35.71 -17.89 21.80
N ARG A 272 -36.30 -16.76 22.23
CA ARG A 272 -37.15 -15.93 21.37
C ARG A 272 -36.44 -15.52 20.08
N VAL A 273 -35.22 -14.99 20.18
CA VAL A 273 -34.42 -14.59 19.01
C VAL A 273 -34.10 -15.78 18.09
N ASN A 274 -33.68 -16.91 18.66
CA ASN A 274 -33.37 -18.12 17.87
C ASN A 274 -34.62 -18.64 17.14
N VAL A 275 -35.76 -18.69 17.82
CA VAL A 275 -37.04 -19.11 17.22
C VAL A 275 -37.45 -18.14 16.11
N SER A 276 -37.45 -16.82 16.38
CA SER A 276 -37.80 -15.81 15.38
C SER A 276 -36.88 -15.82 14.16
N PHE A 277 -35.63 -16.27 14.29
CA PHE A 277 -34.74 -16.48 13.16
C PHE A 277 -35.09 -17.70 12.31
N LEU A 278 -35.52 -18.80 12.93
CA LEU A 278 -35.91 -20.02 12.22
C LEU A 278 -37.23 -19.83 11.45
N VAL A 279 -38.15 -19.04 12.00
CA VAL A 279 -39.48 -18.76 11.44
C VAL A 279 -39.74 -17.24 11.33
N PRO A 280 -38.96 -16.52 10.50
CA PRO A 280 -39.00 -15.04 10.43
C PRO A 280 -40.32 -14.50 9.86
N ASP A 281 -41.16 -15.37 9.30
CA ASP A 281 -42.46 -15.01 8.74
C ASP A 281 -43.53 -14.81 9.82
N GLU A 282 -43.28 -15.24 11.06
CA GLU A 282 -44.13 -14.96 12.24
C GLU A 282 -43.78 -13.56 12.79
N LEU A 283 -44.22 -12.51 12.07
CA LEU A 283 -43.78 -11.11 12.28
C LEU A 283 -44.01 -10.60 13.71
N ASP A 284 -45.12 -10.99 14.36
CA ASP A 284 -45.40 -10.58 15.75
C ASP A 284 -44.32 -11.07 16.72
N TRP A 285 -43.77 -12.27 16.49
CA TRP A 285 -42.68 -12.83 17.31
C TRP A 285 -41.35 -12.11 17.10
N VAL A 286 -41.13 -11.56 15.90
CA VAL A 286 -39.99 -10.68 15.62
C VAL A 286 -40.22 -9.33 16.31
N GLY A 287 -41.42 -8.77 16.23
CA GLY A 287 -41.82 -7.53 16.90
C GLY A 287 -41.59 -7.59 18.42
N GLU A 288 -41.97 -8.69 19.07
CA GLU A 288 -41.68 -8.96 20.48
C GLU A 288 -40.17 -8.89 20.80
N CYS A 289 -39.31 -9.43 19.92
CA CYS A 289 -37.86 -9.39 20.11
C CYS A 289 -37.31 -7.97 19.93
N CYS A 290 -37.86 -7.19 19.00
CA CYS A 290 -37.46 -5.81 18.76
C CYS A 290 -37.86 -4.85 19.90
N ALA A 291 -38.98 -5.13 20.57
CA ALA A 291 -39.48 -4.34 21.69
C ALA A 291 -38.78 -4.64 23.03
N ASP A 292 -38.12 -5.80 23.14
CA ASP A 292 -37.38 -6.21 24.34
C ASP A 292 -35.95 -5.61 24.33
N PRO A 293 -35.57 -4.80 25.34
CA PRO A 293 -34.22 -4.23 25.40
C PRO A 293 -33.14 -5.26 25.79
N LEU A 294 -33.48 -6.41 26.38
CA LEU A 294 -32.51 -7.38 26.87
C LEU A 294 -31.72 -8.07 25.74
N PRO A 295 -32.33 -8.59 24.66
CA PRO A 295 -31.61 -9.08 23.49
C PRO A 295 -30.68 -8.04 22.85
N ILE A 296 -31.06 -6.76 22.92
CA ILE A 296 -30.35 -5.67 22.23
C ILE A 296 -29.17 -5.17 23.06
N ARG A 297 -29.32 -5.06 24.39
CA ARG A 297 -28.26 -4.57 25.29
C ARG A 297 -27.31 -5.64 25.81
N ASN A 298 -27.81 -6.87 26.00
CA ASN A 298 -27.06 -7.97 26.61
C ASN A 298 -26.88 -9.17 25.65
N GLY A 299 -27.28 -9.05 24.38
CA GLY A 299 -27.09 -10.08 23.37
C GLY A 299 -25.62 -10.24 22.98
N SER A 300 -25.18 -11.46 22.68
CA SER A 300 -23.91 -11.65 21.98
C SER A 300 -24.05 -11.19 20.54
N SER A 301 -22.91 -11.03 19.85
CA SER A 301 -22.89 -10.72 18.41
C SER A 301 -23.73 -11.68 17.57
N THR A 302 -23.91 -12.92 18.03
CA THR A 302 -24.73 -13.89 17.30
C THR A 302 -26.22 -13.65 17.47
N GLU A 303 -26.71 -13.34 18.69
CA GLU A 303 -28.13 -13.04 18.86
C GLU A 303 -28.52 -11.77 18.08
N LEU A 304 -27.64 -10.76 18.04
CA LEU A 304 -27.86 -9.56 17.24
C LEU A 304 -27.91 -9.88 15.74
N PHE A 305 -27.03 -10.76 15.24
CA PHE A 305 -27.08 -11.25 13.86
C PHE A 305 -28.41 -11.95 13.55
N LEU A 306 -28.83 -12.88 14.40
CA LEU A 306 -30.08 -13.63 14.21
C LEU A 306 -31.29 -12.69 14.22
N LEU A 307 -31.33 -11.72 15.14
CA LEU A 307 -32.40 -10.72 15.19
C LEU A 307 -32.44 -9.86 13.92
N ALA A 308 -31.30 -9.32 13.47
CA ALA A 308 -31.22 -8.53 12.24
C ALA A 308 -31.68 -9.34 11.01
N ALA A 309 -31.27 -10.60 10.90
CA ALA A 309 -31.67 -11.49 9.81
C ALA A 309 -33.15 -11.93 9.85
N SER A 310 -33.89 -11.52 10.89
CA SER A 310 -35.32 -11.82 11.07
C SER A 310 -36.22 -10.60 10.81
N LEU A 311 -35.66 -9.40 10.65
CA LEU A 311 -36.44 -8.18 10.44
C LEU A 311 -37.20 -8.22 9.11
N GLY A 312 -38.48 -7.82 9.14
CA GLY A 312 -39.38 -7.88 7.97
C GLY A 312 -40.26 -6.66 7.75
N THR A 313 -40.20 -5.63 8.61
CA THR A 313 -41.01 -4.40 8.48
C THR A 313 -40.21 -3.16 8.87
N ALA A 314 -40.63 -1.98 8.38
CA ALA A 314 -40.05 -0.69 8.77
C ALA A 314 -40.26 -0.39 10.26
N GLU A 315 -41.34 -0.90 10.87
CA GLU A 315 -41.62 -0.78 12.30
C GLU A 315 -40.59 -1.55 13.14
N HIS A 316 -40.19 -2.76 12.71
CA HIS A 316 -39.12 -3.50 13.37
C HIS A 316 -37.81 -2.71 13.35
N VAL A 317 -37.48 -2.08 12.22
CA VAL A 317 -36.30 -1.21 12.07
C VAL A 317 -36.35 -0.03 13.03
N ALA A 318 -37.51 0.65 13.13
CA ALA A 318 -37.68 1.77 14.05
C ALA A 318 -37.52 1.35 15.51
N ALA A 319 -38.09 0.21 15.90
CA ALA A 319 -38.02 -0.32 17.26
C ALA A 319 -36.59 -0.67 17.68
N VAL A 320 -35.84 -1.43 16.86
CA VAL A 320 -34.46 -1.81 17.21
C VAL A 320 -33.53 -0.60 17.25
N ARG A 321 -33.71 0.39 16.36
CA ARG A 321 -32.95 1.65 16.39
C ARG A 321 -33.23 2.45 17.66
N ALA A 322 -34.50 2.57 18.06
CA ALA A 322 -34.87 3.25 19.29
C ALA A 322 -34.29 2.57 20.55
N ALA A 323 -34.12 1.24 20.51
CA ALA A 323 -33.53 0.45 21.59
C ALA A 323 -31.99 0.49 21.63
N GLY A 324 -31.33 1.13 20.66
CA GLY A 324 -29.87 1.24 20.59
C GLY A 324 -29.18 0.04 19.95
N PHE A 325 -29.83 -0.61 18.97
CA PHE A 325 -29.26 -1.73 18.22
C PHE A 325 -27.96 -1.35 17.51
N ASP A 326 -26.88 -2.09 17.82
CA ASP A 326 -25.58 -1.97 17.18
C ASP A 326 -24.92 -3.35 17.03
N LEU A 327 -24.50 -3.66 15.81
CA LEU A 327 -23.82 -4.92 15.45
C LEU A 327 -22.29 -4.84 15.63
N GLY A 328 -21.74 -3.66 15.91
CA GLY A 328 -20.32 -3.41 16.06
C GLY A 328 -19.51 -3.60 14.76
N TRP A 329 -18.19 -3.49 14.89
CA TRP A 329 -17.21 -3.48 13.78
C TRP A 329 -17.15 -4.73 12.88
N HIS A 330 -17.74 -5.86 13.27
CA HIS A 330 -17.70 -7.13 12.50
C HIS A 330 -19.07 -7.76 12.25
N GLY A 331 -20.17 -7.09 12.62
CA GLY A 331 -21.48 -7.74 12.58
C GLY A 331 -22.18 -7.69 11.22
N TRP A 332 -21.78 -6.80 10.31
CA TRP A 332 -22.36 -6.70 8.96
C TRP A 332 -21.61 -7.58 7.95
N SER A 333 -22.30 -8.59 7.41
CA SER A 333 -21.79 -9.46 6.33
C SER A 333 -22.64 -9.31 5.06
N ALA A 334 -22.09 -9.68 3.91
CA ALA A 334 -22.83 -9.70 2.64
C ALA A 334 -24.08 -10.61 2.70
N GLN A 335 -24.04 -11.65 3.53
CA GLN A 335 -25.18 -12.52 3.83
C GLN A 335 -26.25 -11.82 4.65
N LEU A 336 -25.85 -11.12 5.72
CA LEU A 336 -26.80 -10.40 6.56
C LEU A 336 -27.49 -9.28 5.77
N ILE A 337 -26.72 -8.48 5.02
CA ILE A 337 -27.25 -7.40 4.18
C ILE A 337 -28.26 -7.94 3.17
N ALA A 338 -27.90 -8.98 2.43
CA ALA A 338 -28.80 -9.60 1.45
C ALA A 338 -30.08 -10.13 2.10
N THR A 339 -29.97 -10.75 3.28
CA THR A 339 -31.10 -11.31 4.03
C THR A 339 -32.02 -10.23 4.58
N CYS A 340 -31.46 -9.17 5.18
CA CYS A 340 -32.24 -8.02 5.63
C CYS A 340 -32.91 -7.30 4.45
N ALA A 341 -32.22 -7.18 3.31
CA ALA A 341 -32.79 -6.54 2.12
C ALA A 341 -33.94 -7.35 1.52
N ASP A 342 -33.90 -8.68 1.60
CA ASP A 342 -35.03 -9.54 1.21
C ASP A 342 -36.24 -9.29 2.11
N GLY A 343 -36.02 -9.09 3.42
CA GLY A 343 -37.05 -8.77 4.40
C GLY A 343 -37.62 -7.36 4.31
N LEU A 344 -36.76 -6.36 4.12
CA LEU A 344 -37.06 -4.94 4.36
C LEU A 344 -37.11 -4.08 3.08
N GLY A 345 -36.51 -4.53 1.98
CA GLY A 345 -36.31 -3.70 0.79
C GLY A 345 -35.60 -2.37 1.12
N ALA A 346 -36.14 -1.25 0.63
CA ALA A 346 -35.58 0.08 0.88
C ALA A 346 -35.61 0.52 2.36
N ALA A 347 -36.47 -0.10 3.19
CA ALA A 347 -36.53 0.19 4.63
C ALA A 347 -35.28 -0.24 5.41
N LEU A 348 -34.34 -0.95 4.76
CA LEU A 348 -33.03 -1.31 5.31
C LEU A 348 -32.10 -0.08 5.47
N ALA A 349 -32.23 0.95 4.63
CA ALA A 349 -31.27 2.05 4.56
C ALA A 349 -30.94 2.72 5.92
N PRO A 350 -31.92 3.00 6.81
CA PRO A 350 -31.63 3.58 8.13
C PRO A 350 -30.76 2.71 9.04
N LEU A 351 -30.81 1.37 8.93
CA LEU A 351 -29.94 0.47 9.71
C LEU A 351 -28.50 0.50 9.19
N LEU A 352 -28.31 0.50 7.87
CA LEU A 352 -26.99 0.58 7.26
C LEU A 352 -26.32 1.96 7.47
N ALA A 353 -27.13 2.99 7.75
CA ALA A 353 -26.66 4.34 8.04
C ALA A 353 -26.16 4.53 9.49
N GLU A 354 -26.60 3.73 10.47
CA GLU A 354 -26.16 3.90 11.88
C GLU A 354 -24.63 3.78 12.06
N PRO A 355 -23.94 2.79 11.45
CA PRO A 355 -22.49 2.70 11.54
C PRO A 355 -21.74 3.93 11.00
N PHE A 356 -22.34 4.72 10.10
CA PHE A 356 -21.71 5.94 9.56
C PHE A 356 -21.62 7.07 10.59
N LYS A 357 -22.34 6.99 11.71
CA LYS A 357 -22.31 7.99 12.79
C LYS A 357 -21.23 7.72 13.84
N GLY A 358 -20.67 6.51 13.89
CA GLY A 358 -19.65 6.11 14.87
C GLY A 358 -18.21 6.29 14.37
N ALA A 359 -17.26 6.44 15.30
CA ALA A 359 -15.82 6.62 15.02
C ALA A 359 -15.04 5.31 14.79
N TRP A 360 -15.72 4.15 14.81
CA TRP A 360 -15.08 2.82 14.92
C TRP A 360 -15.23 1.92 13.69
N ALA A 361 -15.92 2.36 12.63
CA ALA A 361 -16.10 1.55 11.42
C ALA A 361 -14.79 1.51 10.60
N ASP A 362 -14.23 0.32 10.41
CA ASP A 362 -13.07 0.13 9.53
C ASP A 362 -13.42 0.33 8.04
N ALA A 363 -12.40 0.47 7.21
CA ALA A 363 -12.57 0.77 5.80
C ALA A 363 -13.32 -0.34 5.03
N ASP A 364 -13.10 -1.62 5.34
CA ASP A 364 -13.76 -2.72 4.62
C ASP A 364 -15.25 -2.82 4.98
N THR A 365 -15.60 -2.56 6.24
CA THR A 365 -16.98 -2.47 6.71
C THR A 365 -17.69 -1.29 6.05
N LEU A 366 -17.08 -0.10 6.05
CA LEU A 366 -17.64 1.06 5.36
C LEU A 366 -17.85 0.81 3.88
N ARG A 367 -16.89 0.18 3.18
CA ARG A 367 -17.02 -0.17 1.75
C ARG A 367 -18.25 -1.04 1.51
N THR A 368 -18.38 -2.11 2.30
CA THR A 368 -19.48 -3.08 2.18
C THR A 368 -20.84 -2.43 2.40
N LEU A 369 -20.95 -1.57 3.43
CA LEU A 369 -22.18 -0.84 3.72
C LEU A 369 -22.50 0.21 2.64
N SER A 370 -21.49 0.92 2.13
CA SER A 370 -21.65 1.90 1.07
C SER A 370 -22.11 1.25 -0.24
N GLU A 371 -21.51 0.13 -0.64
CA GLU A 371 -21.95 -0.66 -1.80
C GLU A 371 -23.41 -1.11 -1.66
N ALA A 372 -23.83 -1.50 -0.45
CA ALA A 372 -25.21 -1.85 -0.18
C ALA A 372 -26.16 -0.65 -0.28
N LEU A 373 -25.80 0.49 0.29
CA LEU A 373 -26.57 1.73 0.19
C LEU A 373 -26.72 2.21 -1.27
N ALA A 374 -25.71 1.98 -2.12
CA ALA A 374 -25.77 2.35 -3.54
C ALA A 374 -26.76 1.52 -4.38
N GLU A 375 -27.23 0.38 -3.86
CA GLU A 375 -28.28 -0.45 -4.48
C GLU A 375 -29.69 -0.12 -3.93
N LEU A 376 -29.80 0.64 -2.83
CA LEU A 376 -31.08 1.00 -2.23
C LEU A 376 -31.60 2.34 -2.81
N PRO A 377 -32.87 2.39 -3.27
CA PRO A 377 -33.47 3.63 -3.73
C PRO A 377 -33.78 4.58 -2.55
N GLY A 378 -34.01 5.85 -2.88
CA GLY A 378 -34.47 6.88 -1.96
C GLY A 378 -33.37 7.83 -1.44
N ASP A 379 -33.80 9.03 -1.07
CA ASP A 379 -32.92 10.10 -0.58
C ASP A 379 -32.12 9.72 0.69
N PRO A 380 -32.66 8.99 1.68
CA PRO A 380 -31.88 8.64 2.88
C PRO A 380 -30.61 7.85 2.58
N ALA A 381 -30.65 6.92 1.61
CA ALA A 381 -29.48 6.13 1.23
C ALA A 381 -28.42 7.01 0.56
N PHE A 382 -28.83 7.86 -0.38
CA PHE A 382 -27.94 8.77 -1.11
C PHE A 382 -27.33 9.83 -0.18
N HIS A 383 -28.13 10.43 0.71
CA HIS A 383 -27.63 11.39 1.71
C HIS A 383 -26.61 10.75 2.65
N THR A 384 -26.83 9.50 3.07
CA THR A 384 -25.87 8.78 3.92
C THR A 384 -24.50 8.70 3.23
N LEU A 385 -24.47 8.37 1.94
CA LEU A 385 -23.24 8.36 1.14
C LEU A 385 -22.63 9.78 1.02
N LEU A 386 -23.46 10.81 0.83
CA LEU A 386 -23.01 12.21 0.76
C LEU A 386 -22.39 12.72 2.06
N THR A 387 -22.82 12.25 3.24
CA THR A 387 -22.22 12.67 4.52
C THR A 387 -20.72 12.37 4.62
N ARG A 388 -20.21 11.45 3.79
CA ARG A 388 -18.81 11.07 3.69
C ARG A 388 -18.28 11.17 2.26
N ILE A 389 -18.70 12.19 1.51
CA ILE A 389 -18.24 12.44 0.13
C ILE A 389 -16.70 12.55 -0.02
N ASP A 390 -16.01 12.97 1.04
CA ASP A 390 -14.54 13.06 1.09
C ASP A 390 -13.86 11.72 1.44
N ASP A 391 -14.62 10.72 1.91
CA ASP A 391 -14.10 9.39 2.25
C ASP A 391 -13.87 8.57 0.97
N ARG A 392 -12.60 8.23 0.73
CA ARG A 392 -12.16 7.45 -0.44
C ARG A 392 -12.83 6.08 -0.54
N THR A 393 -13.29 5.53 0.58
CA THR A 393 -13.92 4.21 0.64
C THR A 393 -15.39 4.27 0.26
N VAL A 394 -16.06 5.39 0.55
CA VAL A 394 -17.50 5.62 0.31
C VAL A 394 -17.75 6.14 -1.10
N ARG A 395 -16.86 6.99 -1.61
CA ARG A 395 -17.04 7.70 -2.89
C ARG A 395 -17.31 6.80 -4.10
N PRO A 396 -16.64 5.64 -4.30
CA PRO A 396 -16.96 4.75 -5.42
C PRO A 396 -18.41 4.29 -5.44
N ALA A 397 -18.99 4.03 -4.26
CA ALA A 397 -20.38 3.65 -4.11
C ALA A 397 -21.33 4.84 -4.35
N LEU A 398 -20.96 6.05 -3.92
CA LEU A 398 -21.69 7.29 -4.26
C LEU A 398 -21.77 7.49 -5.78
N LEU A 399 -20.66 7.29 -6.51
CA LEU A 399 -20.64 7.38 -7.97
C LEU A 399 -21.48 6.27 -8.63
N ALA A 400 -21.48 5.06 -8.05
CA ALA A 400 -22.35 3.97 -8.52
C ALA A 400 -23.84 4.28 -8.30
N ALA A 401 -24.19 4.85 -7.14
CA ALA A 401 -25.53 5.35 -6.85
C ALA A 401 -25.92 6.47 -7.81
N ALA A 402 -25.00 7.42 -8.11
CA ALA A 402 -25.28 8.51 -9.03
C ALA A 402 -25.57 8.06 -10.45
N ARG A 403 -24.83 7.05 -10.95
CA ARG A 403 -25.13 6.42 -12.26
C ARG A 403 -26.46 5.67 -12.27
N ARG A 404 -26.85 5.08 -11.14
CA ARG A 404 -28.10 4.31 -11.02
C ARG A 404 -29.33 5.21 -10.84
N TYR A 405 -29.16 6.36 -10.18
CA TYR A 405 -30.19 7.34 -9.86
C TYR A 405 -29.78 8.74 -10.39
N PRO A 406 -29.68 8.93 -11.72
CA PRO A 406 -29.08 10.12 -12.31
C PRO A 406 -29.82 11.43 -12.04
N VAL A 407 -31.15 11.43 -11.93
CA VAL A 407 -31.95 12.63 -11.64
C VAL A 407 -31.81 13.00 -10.15
N ARG A 408 -31.88 12.01 -9.25
CA ARG A 408 -31.63 12.21 -7.82
C ARG A 408 -30.21 12.75 -7.57
N ALA A 409 -29.22 12.24 -8.30
CA ALA A 409 -27.85 12.72 -8.19
C ALA A 409 -27.70 14.20 -8.60
N MET A 410 -28.31 14.62 -9.72
CA MET A 410 -28.31 16.04 -10.12
C MET A 410 -28.90 16.94 -9.04
N ARG A 411 -30.03 16.52 -8.43
CA ARG A 411 -30.69 17.27 -7.37
C ARG A 411 -29.86 17.34 -6.10
N LEU A 412 -29.41 16.20 -5.57
CA LEU A 412 -28.76 16.11 -4.26
C LEU A 412 -27.31 16.60 -4.28
N LEU A 413 -26.59 16.43 -5.40
CA LEU A 413 -25.25 17.02 -5.55
C LEU A 413 -25.32 18.54 -5.69
N ALA A 414 -26.31 19.07 -6.43
CA ALA A 414 -26.50 20.52 -6.54
C ALA A 414 -26.90 21.16 -5.21
N GLU A 415 -27.80 20.52 -4.45
CA GLU A 415 -28.13 20.96 -3.09
C GLU A 415 -26.90 21.00 -2.18
N ARG A 416 -26.04 19.98 -2.25
CA ARG A 416 -24.81 19.94 -1.44
C ARG A 416 -23.77 20.97 -1.90
N ALA A 417 -23.69 21.23 -3.21
CA ALA A 417 -22.77 22.20 -3.80
C ALA A 417 -23.15 23.66 -3.51
N ASP A 418 -24.43 23.97 -3.32
CA ASP A 418 -24.94 25.30 -2.94
C ASP A 418 -24.62 25.67 -1.47
N GLY A 419 -24.12 24.72 -0.67
CA GLY A 419 -23.81 24.92 0.75
C GLY A 419 -22.46 25.59 1.03
N ALA A 420 -22.28 26.09 2.26
CA ALA A 420 -21.00 26.62 2.77
C ALA A 420 -20.13 25.55 3.45
N ALA A 421 -20.48 24.27 3.31
CA ALA A 421 -19.77 23.17 3.95
C ALA A 421 -18.42 22.90 3.25
N ALA A 422 -17.44 22.36 3.98
CA ALA A 422 -16.10 22.09 3.46
C ALA A 422 -16.10 21.17 2.22
N ASP A 423 -17.14 20.35 2.08
CA ASP A 423 -17.34 19.38 1.00
C ASP A 423 -18.16 19.92 -0.19
N ALA A 424 -18.65 21.16 -0.13
CA ALA A 424 -19.43 21.77 -1.22
C ALA A 424 -18.62 21.86 -2.53
N ALA A 425 -17.31 22.14 -2.44
CA ALA A 425 -16.42 22.14 -3.59
C ALA A 425 -16.31 20.75 -4.24
N MET A 426 -16.29 19.69 -3.44
CA MET A 426 -16.29 18.31 -3.94
C MET A 426 -17.62 17.96 -4.59
N ALA A 427 -18.74 18.29 -3.96
CA ALA A 427 -20.07 18.10 -4.52
C ALA A 427 -20.23 18.85 -5.87
N GLY A 428 -19.71 20.08 -5.97
CA GLY A 428 -19.72 20.87 -7.21
C GLY A 428 -18.90 20.22 -8.33
N ARG A 429 -17.72 19.65 -8.01
CA ARG A 429 -16.92 18.88 -8.99
C ARG A 429 -17.67 17.63 -9.47
N LEU A 430 -18.22 16.83 -8.55
CA LEU A 430 -19.00 15.64 -8.90
C LEU A 430 -20.25 16.01 -9.71
N LEU A 431 -20.92 17.12 -9.39
CA LEU A 431 -22.05 17.64 -10.15
C LEU A 431 -21.63 17.99 -11.59
N LYS A 432 -20.52 18.72 -11.77
CA LYS A 432 -19.99 19.07 -13.09
C LYS A 432 -19.73 17.83 -13.95
N ALA A 433 -19.03 16.84 -13.39
CA ALA A 433 -18.77 15.58 -14.09
C ALA A 433 -20.07 14.83 -14.43
N HIS A 434 -21.02 14.78 -13.49
CA HIS A 434 -22.31 14.10 -13.68
C HIS A 434 -23.18 14.78 -14.74
N VAL A 435 -23.25 16.11 -14.74
CA VAL A 435 -23.99 16.88 -15.77
C VAL A 435 -23.36 16.74 -17.14
N ALA A 436 -22.03 16.73 -17.24
CA ALA A 436 -21.34 16.49 -18.50
C ALA A 436 -21.66 15.09 -19.06
N ALA A 437 -21.62 14.05 -18.22
CA ALA A 437 -21.93 12.68 -18.61
C ALA A 437 -23.41 12.44 -18.98
N HIS A 438 -24.32 13.26 -18.44
CA HIS A 438 -25.77 13.13 -18.62
C HIS A 438 -26.41 14.39 -19.22
N ARG A 439 -25.71 15.09 -20.12
CA ARG A 439 -26.08 16.41 -20.63
C ARG A 439 -27.51 16.49 -21.20
N GLU A 440 -27.88 15.56 -22.07
CA GLU A 440 -29.22 15.55 -22.68
C GLU A 440 -30.32 15.38 -21.64
N LEU A 441 -30.12 14.43 -20.71
CA LEU A 441 -31.02 14.21 -19.57
C LEU A 441 -31.07 15.46 -18.67
N ALA A 442 -29.95 16.11 -18.40
CA ALA A 442 -29.87 17.32 -17.59
C ALA A 442 -30.67 18.48 -18.21
N LEU A 443 -30.65 18.62 -19.54
CA LEU A 443 -31.47 19.60 -20.26
C LEU A 443 -32.96 19.25 -20.22
N GLU A 444 -33.30 17.96 -20.32
CA GLU A 444 -34.68 17.47 -20.23
C GLU A 444 -35.29 17.72 -18.84
N VAL A 445 -34.58 17.37 -17.77
CA VAL A 445 -35.09 17.45 -16.38
C VAL A 445 -34.88 18.82 -15.73
N LEU A 446 -34.17 19.74 -16.38
CA LEU A 446 -33.92 21.09 -15.86
C LEU A 446 -35.19 21.80 -15.33
N PRO A 447 -36.36 21.70 -15.99
CA PRO A 447 -37.61 22.30 -15.48
C PRO A 447 -38.21 21.58 -14.27
N GLU A 448 -37.84 20.32 -14.04
CA GLU A 448 -38.32 19.48 -12.92
C GLU A 448 -37.44 19.64 -11.66
N LEU A 449 -36.22 20.16 -11.82
CA LEU A 449 -35.30 20.38 -10.71
C LEU A 449 -35.75 21.56 -9.83
N PRO A 450 -35.46 21.53 -8.52
CA PRO A 450 -35.62 22.70 -7.65
C PRO A 450 -34.83 23.90 -8.21
N ALA A 451 -35.40 25.12 -8.10
CA ALA A 451 -34.85 26.33 -8.73
C ALA A 451 -33.33 26.52 -8.52
N ARG A 452 -32.85 26.36 -7.28
CA ARG A 452 -31.42 26.47 -6.96
C ARG A 452 -30.55 25.40 -7.63
N ALA A 453 -31.05 24.18 -7.75
CA ALA A 453 -30.35 23.11 -8.45
C ALA A 453 -30.30 23.38 -9.96
N ALA A 454 -31.37 23.91 -10.53
CA ALA A 454 -31.42 24.30 -11.94
C ALA A 454 -30.44 25.44 -12.28
N ASP A 455 -30.23 26.40 -11.37
CA ASP A 455 -29.27 27.50 -11.54
C ASP A 455 -27.81 27.01 -11.62
N LEU A 456 -27.47 25.92 -10.90
CA LEU A 456 -26.15 25.29 -10.94
C LEU A 456 -25.99 24.34 -12.13
N VAL A 457 -27.03 23.56 -12.45
CA VAL A 457 -27.00 22.55 -13.54
C VAL A 457 -27.07 23.20 -14.92
N GLY A 458 -27.83 24.29 -15.07
CA GLY A 458 -28.11 24.94 -16.35
C GLY A 458 -26.86 25.39 -17.13
N PRO A 459 -25.96 26.22 -16.53
CA PRO A 459 -24.74 26.66 -17.20
C PRO A 459 -23.82 25.50 -17.60
N LEU A 460 -23.72 24.48 -16.75
CA LEU A 460 -22.94 23.27 -16.99
C LEU A 460 -23.48 22.48 -18.19
N ALA A 461 -24.81 22.31 -18.27
CA ALA A 461 -25.45 21.61 -19.39
C ALA A 461 -25.35 22.39 -20.72
N ARG A 462 -25.18 23.72 -20.67
CA ARG A 462 -25.07 24.60 -21.86
C ARG A 462 -23.64 24.86 -22.32
N LEU A 463 -22.62 24.43 -21.56
CA LEU A 463 -21.19 24.65 -21.85
C LEU A 463 -20.77 26.13 -21.89
N GLU A 464 -21.38 26.98 -21.06
CA GLU A 464 -21.03 28.40 -20.99
C GLU A 464 -19.59 28.58 -20.44
N GLY A 465 -18.72 29.29 -21.18
CA GLY A 465 -17.35 29.64 -20.74
C GLY A 465 -16.20 28.76 -21.27
N GLN A 466 -16.43 27.84 -22.20
CA GLN A 466 -15.38 27.02 -22.83
C GLN A 466 -14.61 27.77 -23.94
N LEU A 467 -13.31 27.47 -24.09
CA LEU A 467 -12.45 27.92 -25.18
C LEU A 467 -12.84 27.24 -26.51
N PRO A 468 -12.63 27.91 -27.67
CA PRO A 468 -12.83 27.29 -28.97
C PRO A 468 -11.83 26.14 -29.20
N GLU A 469 -12.31 25.05 -29.79
CA GLU A 469 -11.50 23.89 -30.15
C GLU A 469 -10.64 24.16 -31.40
N ALA A 470 -9.41 23.66 -31.41
CA ALA A 470 -8.49 23.77 -32.53
C ALA A 470 -8.87 22.87 -33.72
N ASP A 471 -8.58 23.31 -34.95
CA ASP A 471 -8.77 22.49 -36.15
C ASP A 471 -7.83 21.27 -36.15
N ALA A 472 -8.36 20.10 -36.50
CA ALA A 472 -7.59 18.86 -36.63
C ALA A 472 -6.39 19.01 -37.59
N ALA A 473 -6.47 19.86 -38.62
CA ALA A 473 -5.35 20.09 -39.53
C ALA A 473 -4.12 20.76 -38.88
N ALA A 474 -4.31 21.46 -37.75
CA ALA A 474 -3.24 22.13 -37.01
C ALA A 474 -2.58 21.23 -35.95
N LEU A 475 -3.10 20.01 -35.74
CA LEU A 475 -2.62 19.09 -34.71
C LEU A 475 -1.60 18.07 -35.25
N PRO A 476 -0.59 17.67 -34.45
CA PRO A 476 0.30 16.58 -34.78
C PRO A 476 -0.45 15.28 -35.16
N ALA A 477 0.09 14.53 -36.12
CA ALA A 477 -0.55 13.31 -36.62
C ALA A 477 -0.78 12.23 -35.54
N VAL A 478 -0.05 12.28 -34.41
CA VAL A 478 -0.26 11.38 -33.27
C VAL A 478 -1.59 11.65 -32.53
N LEU A 479 -2.14 12.86 -32.64
CA LEU A 479 -3.41 13.25 -32.02
C LEU A 479 -4.61 13.04 -32.96
N THR A 480 -4.41 13.09 -34.28
CA THR A 480 -5.50 12.97 -35.28
C THR A 480 -5.55 11.64 -36.01
N SER A 481 -4.42 10.96 -36.14
CA SER A 481 -4.31 9.66 -36.82
C SER A 481 -3.24 8.78 -36.17
N PRO A 482 -3.39 8.44 -34.88
CA PRO A 482 -2.36 7.75 -34.12
C PRO A 482 -2.02 6.34 -34.67
N PRO A 483 -0.82 5.81 -34.36
CA PRO A 483 -0.38 4.50 -34.85
C PRO A 483 -1.32 3.33 -34.52
N TRP A 484 -2.05 3.39 -33.39
CA TRP A 484 -2.97 2.32 -32.97
C TRP A 484 -4.32 2.33 -33.70
N THR A 485 -4.66 3.38 -34.45
CA THR A 485 -5.87 3.39 -35.31
C THR A 485 -5.59 2.84 -36.70
N ARG A 486 -4.32 2.62 -37.06
CA ARG A 486 -3.89 2.10 -38.37
C ARG A 486 -3.66 0.58 -38.32
N VAL A 487 -3.88 -0.09 -39.46
CA VAL A 487 -3.55 -1.52 -39.62
C VAL A 487 -2.03 -1.69 -39.56
N ARG A 488 -1.52 -2.44 -38.57
CA ARG A 488 -0.08 -2.64 -38.38
C ARG A 488 0.53 -3.41 -39.57
N PRO A 489 1.54 -2.87 -40.29
CA PRO A 489 2.27 -3.64 -41.29
C PRO A 489 3.07 -4.75 -40.62
N ARG A 490 2.85 -6.01 -41.02
CA ARG A 490 3.61 -7.17 -40.50
C ARG A 490 4.90 -7.33 -41.29
N THR A 491 5.94 -6.59 -40.92
CA THR A 491 7.30 -6.82 -41.45
C THR A 491 7.82 -8.15 -40.92
N LYS A 492 8.28 -9.06 -41.79
CA LYS A 492 8.87 -10.32 -41.33
C LYS A 492 10.20 -10.02 -40.62
N PRO A 493 10.34 -10.41 -39.34
CA PRO A 493 11.55 -10.09 -38.59
C PRO A 493 12.74 -10.88 -39.15
N ARG A 494 13.87 -10.19 -39.38
CA ARG A 494 15.12 -10.80 -39.88
C ARG A 494 15.65 -11.79 -38.84
N THR A 495 15.99 -13.00 -39.27
CA THR A 495 16.53 -14.07 -38.40
C THR A 495 17.95 -14.41 -38.85
N VAL A 496 18.88 -14.53 -37.90
CA VAL A 496 20.26 -14.98 -38.17
C VAL A 496 20.45 -16.34 -37.50
N SER A 497 20.74 -17.37 -38.28
CA SER A 497 20.94 -18.74 -37.78
C SER A 497 22.40 -18.99 -37.38
N GLY A 498 22.61 -19.85 -36.37
CA GLY A 498 23.95 -20.31 -35.99
C GLY A 498 24.67 -19.44 -34.95
N LEU A 499 23.99 -18.46 -34.36
CA LEU A 499 24.53 -17.66 -33.25
C LEU A 499 24.44 -18.45 -31.93
N SER A 500 25.50 -18.40 -31.13
CA SER A 500 25.56 -18.99 -29.78
C SER A 500 26.04 -17.95 -28.78
N ALA A 501 25.37 -17.88 -27.63
CA ALA A 501 25.81 -17.03 -26.52
C ALA A 501 26.93 -17.73 -25.73
N PRO A 502 27.87 -16.98 -25.14
CA PRO A 502 28.80 -17.52 -24.13
C PRO A 502 28.05 -18.19 -22.96
N GLU A 503 28.56 -19.31 -22.45
CA GLU A 503 27.92 -20.06 -21.35
C GLU A 503 28.55 -19.81 -19.96
N ASP A 504 29.62 -19.01 -19.90
CA ASP A 504 30.34 -18.74 -18.66
C ASP A 504 29.48 -17.99 -17.64
N THR A 505 29.66 -18.35 -16.37
CA THR A 505 29.08 -17.59 -15.24
C THR A 505 30.19 -16.77 -14.60
N ARG A 506 30.01 -15.45 -14.55
CA ARG A 506 30.91 -14.54 -13.83
C ARG A 506 30.16 -13.80 -12.72
N MET A 507 30.89 -13.44 -11.66
CA MET A 507 30.41 -12.49 -10.66
C MET A 507 30.99 -11.11 -10.93
N ALA A 508 30.20 -10.08 -10.66
CA ALA A 508 30.49 -8.69 -10.98
C ALA A 508 29.94 -7.79 -9.87
N TRP A 509 30.75 -7.58 -8.82
CA TRP A 509 30.43 -6.72 -7.68
C TRP A 509 30.69 -5.24 -8.00
N LEU A 510 29.88 -4.34 -7.44
CA LEU A 510 30.22 -2.92 -7.39
C LEU A 510 31.25 -2.66 -6.27
N PRO A 511 32.00 -1.55 -6.32
CA PRO A 511 32.94 -1.21 -5.25
C PRO A 511 32.25 -1.18 -3.87
N GLY A 512 32.73 -1.99 -2.92
CA GLY A 512 32.21 -2.06 -1.54
C GLY A 512 30.95 -2.92 -1.35
N GLU A 513 30.34 -3.41 -2.43
CA GLU A 513 29.05 -4.12 -2.36
C GLU A 513 29.18 -5.53 -1.76
N GLN A 514 30.30 -6.22 -2.00
CA GLN A 514 30.51 -7.56 -1.44
C GLN A 514 30.65 -7.48 0.10
N GLU A 515 31.37 -6.47 0.60
CA GLU A 515 31.49 -6.16 2.02
C GLU A 515 30.16 -5.67 2.62
N GLU A 516 29.35 -4.95 1.84
CA GLU A 516 28.00 -4.58 2.24
C GLU A 516 27.13 -5.81 2.46
N TRP A 517 27.13 -6.75 1.50
CA TRP A 517 26.30 -7.97 1.52
C TRP A 517 26.76 -8.98 2.57
N ALA A 518 28.07 -9.17 2.74
CA ALA A 518 28.64 -9.96 3.83
C ALA A 518 28.20 -9.42 5.19
N SER A 519 28.05 -8.10 5.23
CA SER A 519 27.58 -7.23 6.30
C SER A 519 26.11 -7.29 6.72
N ALA A 520 25.24 -7.93 5.92
CA ALA A 520 23.80 -7.75 6.06
C ALA A 520 23.25 -8.27 7.40
N GLU A 521 22.59 -7.40 8.17
CA GLU A 521 22.00 -7.73 9.47
C GLU A 521 20.89 -8.77 9.34
N ASN A 522 20.98 -9.85 10.11
CA ASN A 522 19.97 -10.91 10.12
C ASN A 522 19.90 -11.65 11.47
N SER A 523 18.79 -12.32 11.76
CA SER A 523 18.54 -13.04 13.03
C SER A 523 19.16 -14.43 13.13
N ILE A 524 19.79 -14.96 12.07
CA ILE A 524 20.36 -16.32 12.08
C ILE A 524 21.42 -16.51 13.19
N PRO A 525 22.36 -15.56 13.43
CA PRO A 525 23.29 -15.67 14.56
C PRO A 525 22.60 -15.76 15.93
N ALA A 526 21.47 -15.08 16.13
CA ALA A 526 20.71 -15.15 17.37
C ALA A 526 20.05 -16.54 17.56
N TRP A 527 19.56 -17.16 16.49
CA TRP A 527 19.00 -18.51 16.55
C TRP A 527 20.05 -19.57 16.89
N ALA A 528 21.30 -19.34 16.46
CA ALA A 528 22.42 -20.25 16.73
C ALA A 528 22.75 -20.36 18.22
N VAL A 529 22.41 -19.35 19.04
CA VAL A 529 22.69 -19.33 20.49
C VAL A 529 22.05 -20.52 21.22
N ASN A 530 20.91 -21.00 20.72
CA ASN A 530 20.18 -22.13 21.30
C ASN A 530 20.46 -23.47 20.58
N GLN A 531 21.48 -23.55 19.71
CA GLN A 531 21.78 -24.74 18.92
C GLN A 531 23.23 -25.22 19.11
N ASP A 532 23.43 -26.54 19.06
CA ASP A 532 24.75 -27.17 19.06
C ASP A 532 25.31 -27.23 17.62
N LEU A 533 26.28 -26.35 17.33
CA LEU A 533 26.87 -26.23 15.98
C LEU A 533 27.66 -27.48 15.58
N ASP A 534 28.34 -28.16 16.51
CA ASP A 534 29.09 -29.38 16.21
C ASP A 534 28.15 -30.52 15.84
N ALA A 535 27.00 -30.62 16.53
CA ALA A 535 25.94 -31.56 16.18
C ALA A 535 25.34 -31.26 14.79
N LEU A 536 25.16 -29.98 14.43
CA LEU A 536 24.69 -29.59 13.10
C LEU A 536 25.71 -29.91 12.00
N VAL A 537 27.00 -29.71 12.26
CA VAL A 537 28.09 -30.07 11.32
C VAL A 537 28.09 -31.58 11.09
N ALA A 538 27.98 -32.39 12.15
CA ALA A 538 27.89 -33.84 12.05
C ALA A 538 26.64 -34.28 11.27
N ALA A 539 25.47 -33.69 11.57
CA ALA A 539 24.23 -33.96 10.85
C ALA A 539 24.31 -33.55 9.37
N GLY A 540 24.98 -32.43 9.06
CA GLY A 540 25.24 -31.98 7.69
C GLY A 540 26.10 -32.97 6.91
N ARG A 541 27.22 -33.42 7.49
CA ARG A 541 28.09 -34.46 6.87
C ARG A 541 27.35 -35.78 6.64
N ALA A 542 26.39 -36.12 7.51
CA ALA A 542 25.57 -37.33 7.41
C ALA A 542 24.32 -37.17 6.52
N GLY A 543 24.03 -35.98 5.98
CA GLY A 543 22.82 -35.72 5.20
C GLY A 543 21.51 -35.74 6.00
N LEU A 544 21.57 -35.50 7.31
CA LEU A 544 20.43 -35.62 8.24
C LEU A 544 19.73 -34.29 8.56
N LEU A 545 20.10 -33.18 7.92
CA LEU A 545 19.44 -31.89 8.11
C LEU A 545 18.04 -31.91 7.48
N ARG A 546 16.99 -31.88 8.32
CA ARG A 546 15.59 -32.01 7.88
C ARG A 546 14.85 -30.68 7.79
N GLN A 547 15.25 -29.68 8.56
CA GLN A 547 14.55 -28.40 8.62
C GLN A 547 15.41 -27.27 8.03
N ASP A 548 14.76 -26.33 7.33
CA ASP A 548 15.45 -25.21 6.68
C ASP A 548 16.16 -24.29 7.65
N HIS A 549 15.63 -24.10 8.86
CA HIS A 549 16.28 -23.28 9.88
C HIS A 549 17.65 -23.87 10.31
N GLN A 550 17.78 -25.20 10.37
CA GLN A 550 19.04 -25.88 10.71
C GLN A 550 20.08 -25.70 9.60
N ARG A 551 19.64 -25.76 8.33
CA ARG A 551 20.49 -25.50 7.16
C ARG A 551 21.00 -24.07 7.16
N LEU A 552 20.12 -23.10 7.45
CA LEU A 552 20.49 -21.69 7.52
C LEU A 552 21.55 -21.42 8.61
N VAL A 553 21.37 -21.97 9.82
CA VAL A 553 22.37 -21.84 10.89
C VAL A 553 23.71 -22.45 10.46
N LEU A 554 23.70 -23.67 9.90
CA LEU A 554 24.92 -24.32 9.43
C LEU A 554 25.58 -23.56 8.26
N PHE A 555 24.82 -23.06 7.30
CA PHE A 555 25.38 -22.39 6.13
C PHE A 555 25.99 -21.04 6.49
N THR A 556 25.40 -20.35 7.46
CA THR A 556 25.89 -19.06 7.95
C THR A 556 27.11 -19.21 8.85
N MET A 557 27.12 -20.19 9.78
CA MET A 557 28.12 -20.28 10.84
C MET A 557 29.10 -21.46 10.69
N GLY A 558 28.79 -22.43 9.85
CA GLY A 558 29.55 -23.67 9.73
C GLY A 558 30.84 -23.56 8.92
N PRO A 559 31.67 -24.61 8.95
CA PRO A 559 32.91 -24.70 8.17
C PRO A 559 32.62 -24.76 6.66
N ALA A 560 33.37 -23.98 5.87
CA ALA A 560 33.09 -23.79 4.45
C ALA A 560 33.17 -25.09 3.64
N GLU A 561 34.06 -26.02 4.01
CA GLU A 561 34.22 -27.32 3.37
C GLU A 561 33.02 -28.25 3.56
N VAL A 562 32.23 -28.06 4.61
CA VAL A 562 30.97 -28.79 4.84
C VAL A 562 29.83 -28.11 4.10
N VAL A 563 29.80 -26.78 4.12
CA VAL A 563 28.70 -25.98 3.58
C VAL A 563 28.68 -26.00 2.05
N ARG A 564 29.81 -25.80 1.38
CA ARG A 564 29.87 -25.67 -0.10
C ARG A 564 29.13 -26.79 -0.85
N PRO A 565 29.39 -28.09 -0.61
CA PRO A 565 28.68 -29.15 -1.34
C PRO A 565 27.18 -29.24 -1.00
N LEU A 566 26.79 -28.87 0.23
CA LEU A 566 25.38 -28.85 0.64
C LEU A 566 24.63 -27.66 0.05
N LEU A 567 25.27 -26.51 -0.06
CA LEU A 567 24.71 -25.28 -0.62
C LEU A 567 24.56 -25.38 -2.14
N ASP A 568 25.54 -25.97 -2.84
CA ASP A 568 25.50 -26.17 -4.29
C ASP A 568 24.29 -27.04 -4.73
N ALA A 569 23.89 -27.98 -3.87
CA ALA A 569 22.75 -28.87 -4.08
C ALA A 569 21.41 -28.32 -3.56
N TRP A 570 21.37 -27.09 -3.04
CA TRP A 570 20.18 -26.53 -2.39
C TRP A 570 19.57 -25.35 -3.16
N ASP A 571 18.29 -25.47 -3.52
CA ASP A 571 17.53 -24.42 -4.22
C ASP A 571 16.97 -23.32 -3.29
N GLY A 572 17.30 -23.37 -1.99
CA GLY A 572 16.83 -22.46 -0.94
C GLY A 572 15.55 -22.93 -0.21
N PRO A 573 15.15 -22.27 0.90
CA PRO A 573 14.07 -22.73 1.78
C PRO A 573 12.67 -22.43 1.23
N GLU A 574 11.63 -23.18 1.63
CA GLU A 574 10.24 -22.94 1.18
C GLU A 574 9.64 -21.63 1.68
N TRP A 575 10.14 -21.12 2.81
CA TRP A 575 9.72 -19.87 3.44
C TRP A 575 10.91 -18.94 3.70
N THR A 576 10.66 -17.63 3.70
CA THR A 576 11.68 -16.59 3.94
C THR A 576 11.33 -15.77 5.17
N TYR A 577 12.29 -15.57 6.09
CA TYR A 577 12.05 -14.84 7.34
C TYR A 577 12.28 -13.33 7.18
N GLU A 578 13.53 -12.88 7.00
CA GLU A 578 13.92 -11.46 6.88
C GLU A 578 14.22 -11.03 5.44
N GLY A 579 13.63 -11.75 4.49
CA GLY A 579 13.80 -11.48 3.08
C GLY A 579 15.23 -11.68 2.57
N THR A 580 15.80 -10.67 1.92
CA THR A 580 17.09 -10.75 1.23
C THR A 580 18.27 -10.80 2.19
N ASN A 581 18.16 -10.17 3.36
CA ASN A 581 19.26 -10.05 4.33
C ASN A 581 19.72 -11.40 4.86
N THR A 582 18.83 -12.39 4.90
CA THR A 582 19.18 -13.76 5.28
C THR A 582 20.15 -14.42 4.29
N PHE A 583 20.09 -14.05 3.00
CA PHE A 583 20.82 -14.74 1.93
C PHE A 583 22.02 -13.96 1.39
N MET A 584 22.03 -12.62 1.52
CA MET A 584 23.15 -11.78 1.08
C MET A 584 24.51 -12.22 1.66
N PRO A 585 24.65 -12.54 2.96
CA PRO A 585 25.92 -13.00 3.51
C PRO A 585 26.38 -14.35 2.94
N LEU A 586 25.44 -15.23 2.62
CA LEU A 586 25.75 -16.52 1.99
C LEU A 586 26.28 -16.32 0.57
N ILE A 587 25.69 -15.40 -0.20
CA ILE A 587 26.17 -15.07 -1.55
C ILE A 587 27.54 -14.39 -1.49
N ALA A 588 27.74 -13.45 -0.57
CA ALA A 588 29.03 -12.79 -0.42
C ALA A 588 30.15 -13.75 0.01
N ARG A 589 29.84 -14.74 0.86
CA ARG A 589 30.80 -15.73 1.39
C ARG A 589 31.09 -16.89 0.44
N TYR A 590 30.07 -17.40 -0.25
CA TYR A 590 30.18 -18.63 -1.06
C TYR A 590 30.12 -18.38 -2.57
N GLU A 591 29.83 -17.14 -3.00
CA GLU A 591 29.91 -16.67 -4.38
C GLU A 591 29.11 -17.59 -5.34
N SER A 592 29.74 -18.08 -6.40
CA SER A 592 29.10 -18.93 -7.42
C SER A 592 28.43 -20.19 -6.86
N THR A 593 28.90 -20.72 -5.73
CA THR A 593 28.29 -21.88 -5.05
C THR A 593 26.89 -21.57 -4.52
N ALA A 594 26.57 -20.31 -4.23
CA ALA A 594 25.25 -19.89 -3.77
C ALA A 594 24.24 -19.64 -4.91
N LEU A 595 24.65 -19.79 -6.18
CA LEU A 595 23.83 -19.43 -7.33
C LEU A 595 22.53 -20.24 -7.41
N ALA A 596 22.55 -21.55 -7.13
CA ALA A 596 21.35 -22.39 -7.17
C ALA A 596 20.29 -21.87 -6.20
N MET A 597 20.68 -21.60 -4.95
CA MET A 597 19.84 -21.00 -3.92
C MET A 597 19.33 -19.61 -4.34
N ALA A 598 20.22 -18.71 -4.79
CA ALA A 598 19.84 -17.36 -5.20
C ALA A 598 18.85 -17.38 -6.36
N PHE A 599 19.06 -18.26 -7.35
CA PHE A 599 18.18 -18.42 -8.50
C PHE A 599 16.83 -19.04 -8.11
N GLY A 600 16.83 -20.10 -7.30
CA GLY A 600 15.61 -20.77 -6.85
C GLY A 600 14.73 -19.89 -5.96
N THR A 601 15.32 -19.10 -5.08
CA THR A 601 14.61 -18.12 -4.24
C THR A 601 14.07 -16.94 -5.07
N ALA A 602 14.88 -16.40 -5.99
CA ALA A 602 14.45 -15.33 -6.91
C ALA A 602 13.30 -15.76 -7.82
N LEU A 603 13.27 -17.01 -8.29
CA LEU A 603 12.14 -17.52 -9.10
C LEU A 603 10.83 -17.62 -8.31
N ARG A 604 10.90 -17.99 -7.03
CA ARG A 604 9.73 -18.13 -6.16
C ARG A 604 9.16 -16.78 -5.74
N LEU A 605 10.04 -15.82 -5.45
CA LEU A 605 9.67 -14.48 -5.00
C LEU A 605 10.36 -13.38 -5.83
N PRO A 606 10.01 -13.20 -7.12
CA PRO A 606 10.74 -12.31 -8.03
C PRO A 606 10.82 -10.85 -7.59
N ALA A 607 9.76 -10.33 -6.98
CA ALA A 607 9.66 -8.92 -6.60
C ALA A 607 10.58 -8.56 -5.43
N THR A 608 10.79 -9.49 -4.49
CA THR A 608 11.54 -9.25 -3.26
C THR A 608 12.93 -9.88 -3.30
N MET A 609 13.08 -11.08 -3.88
CA MET A 609 14.35 -11.83 -3.91
C MET A 609 15.12 -11.67 -5.21
N GLY A 610 14.55 -11.01 -6.23
CA GLY A 610 15.23 -10.81 -7.52
C GLY A 610 16.57 -10.08 -7.39
N VAL A 611 16.74 -9.25 -6.36
CA VAL A 611 17.99 -8.51 -6.09
C VAL A 611 19.16 -9.44 -5.79
N LEU A 612 18.92 -10.67 -5.31
CA LEU A 612 19.98 -11.66 -5.05
C LEU A 612 20.74 -12.06 -6.33
N LEU A 613 20.16 -11.79 -7.51
CA LEU A 613 20.78 -12.06 -8.81
C LEU A 613 21.65 -10.92 -9.33
N MET A 614 21.66 -9.75 -8.68
CA MET A 614 22.39 -8.56 -9.13
C MET A 614 23.88 -8.78 -9.42
N PRO A 615 24.67 -9.51 -8.61
CA PRO A 615 26.08 -9.69 -8.86
C PRO A 615 26.40 -10.78 -9.89
N TYR A 616 25.43 -11.58 -10.33
CA TYR A 616 25.67 -12.71 -11.24
C TYR A 616 25.41 -12.35 -12.70
N VAL A 617 26.34 -12.74 -13.58
CA VAL A 617 26.22 -12.60 -15.03
C VAL A 617 26.32 -13.97 -15.67
N ASN A 618 25.19 -14.45 -16.20
CA ASN A 618 25.11 -15.66 -17.02
C ASN A 618 23.89 -15.62 -17.95
N LEU A 619 23.86 -16.54 -18.93
CA LEU A 619 22.78 -16.60 -19.92
C LEU A 619 21.39 -16.87 -19.31
N ARG A 620 21.30 -17.70 -18.26
CA ARG A 620 20.02 -18.04 -17.60
C ARG A 620 19.40 -16.81 -16.94
N ILE A 621 20.20 -16.00 -16.27
CA ILE A 621 19.80 -14.76 -15.62
C ILE A 621 19.48 -13.70 -16.67
N ALA A 622 20.30 -13.54 -17.70
CA ALA A 622 20.01 -12.58 -18.78
C ALA A 622 18.64 -12.84 -19.43
N ARG A 623 18.33 -14.12 -19.73
CA ARG A 623 17.01 -14.54 -20.25
C ARG A 623 15.89 -14.29 -19.24
N LEU A 624 16.14 -14.57 -17.95
CA LEU A 624 15.17 -14.35 -16.89
C LEU A 624 14.85 -12.86 -16.72
N MET A 625 15.87 -11.99 -16.71
CA MET A 625 15.73 -10.55 -16.61
C MET A 625 15.01 -9.99 -17.84
N ALA A 626 15.35 -10.44 -19.05
CA ALA A 626 14.63 -10.07 -20.26
C ALA A 626 13.15 -10.48 -20.22
N ASP A 627 12.83 -11.69 -19.75
CA ASP A 627 11.43 -12.13 -19.57
C ASP A 627 10.71 -11.31 -18.49
N TRP A 628 11.35 -11.06 -17.34
CA TRP A 628 10.78 -10.28 -16.25
C TRP A 628 10.48 -8.84 -16.66
N LEU A 629 11.38 -8.23 -17.43
CA LEU A 629 11.20 -6.88 -17.98
C LEU A 629 9.88 -6.75 -18.75
N VAL A 630 9.51 -7.76 -19.53
CA VAL A 630 8.31 -7.72 -20.40
C VAL A 630 7.07 -8.29 -19.72
N ARG A 631 7.23 -9.41 -19.02
CA ARG A 631 6.10 -10.24 -18.53
C ARG A 631 5.74 -9.97 -17.08
N LEU A 632 6.70 -9.59 -16.23
CA LEU A 632 6.52 -9.56 -14.78
C LEU A 632 6.75 -8.16 -14.20
N LYS A 633 5.68 -7.36 -14.16
CA LYS A 633 5.70 -5.96 -13.67
C LYS A 633 6.42 -5.81 -12.33
N ALA A 634 6.18 -6.71 -11.37
CA ALA A 634 6.73 -6.61 -10.02
C ALA A 634 8.27 -6.79 -9.96
N ALA A 635 8.89 -7.43 -10.96
CA ALA A 635 10.34 -7.64 -11.04
C ALA A 635 11.00 -6.84 -12.19
N ALA A 636 10.22 -6.09 -12.97
CA ALA A 636 10.71 -5.33 -14.11
C ALA A 636 11.73 -4.26 -13.71
N ARG A 637 11.61 -3.69 -12.50
CA ARG A 637 12.59 -2.73 -11.95
C ARG A 637 13.95 -3.40 -11.75
N THR A 638 13.98 -4.53 -11.06
CA THR A 638 15.21 -5.32 -10.83
C THR A 638 15.82 -5.76 -12.16
N ALA A 639 15.00 -6.21 -13.11
CA ALA A 639 15.46 -6.56 -14.44
C ALA A 639 16.12 -5.38 -15.17
N ARG A 640 15.51 -4.19 -15.14
CA ARG A 640 16.09 -2.99 -15.74
C ARG A 640 17.41 -2.61 -15.06
N ALA A 641 17.46 -2.61 -13.73
CA ALA A 641 18.67 -2.31 -12.97
C ALA A 641 19.82 -3.29 -13.33
N TRP A 642 19.51 -4.58 -13.44
CA TRP A 642 20.48 -5.60 -13.86
C TRP A 642 20.97 -5.37 -15.30
N LEU A 643 20.06 -5.08 -16.24
CA LEU A 643 20.40 -4.81 -17.66
C LEU A 643 21.25 -3.56 -17.82
N VAL A 644 20.97 -2.50 -17.05
CA VAL A 644 21.76 -1.26 -17.05
C VAL A 644 23.12 -1.50 -16.42
N ARG A 645 23.19 -2.24 -15.31
CA ARG A 645 24.44 -2.58 -14.62
C ARG A 645 25.39 -3.42 -15.48
N HIS A 646 24.85 -4.38 -16.24
CA HIS A 646 25.62 -5.34 -17.03
C HIS A 646 25.45 -5.14 -18.54
N ALA A 647 25.26 -3.90 -18.98
CA ALA A 647 24.83 -3.55 -20.34
C ALA A 647 25.54 -4.31 -21.48
N GLY A 648 26.88 -4.28 -21.52
CA GLY A 648 27.65 -4.94 -22.57
C GLY A 648 27.52 -6.48 -22.56
N ASP A 649 27.65 -7.10 -21.39
CA ASP A 649 27.52 -8.56 -21.25
C ASP A 649 26.08 -9.02 -21.50
N ALA A 650 25.10 -8.32 -20.94
CA ALA A 650 23.69 -8.61 -21.14
C ALA A 650 23.31 -8.55 -22.61
N ALA A 651 23.78 -7.52 -23.33
CA ALA A 651 23.58 -7.41 -24.77
C ALA A 651 24.24 -8.57 -25.51
N THR A 652 25.50 -8.89 -25.18
CA THR A 652 26.23 -10.02 -25.79
C THR A 652 25.50 -11.35 -25.60
N LEU A 653 24.94 -11.59 -24.41
CA LEU A 653 24.18 -12.81 -24.11
C LEU A 653 22.82 -12.88 -24.81
N LEU A 654 22.16 -11.73 -25.05
CA LEU A 654 20.79 -11.66 -25.57
C LEU A 654 20.67 -11.48 -27.09
N VAL A 655 21.73 -11.03 -27.78
CA VAL A 655 21.74 -10.89 -29.25
C VAL A 655 21.32 -12.17 -29.99
N PRO A 656 21.80 -13.38 -29.62
CA PRO A 656 21.34 -14.62 -30.26
C PRO A 656 19.83 -14.87 -30.13
N ASP A 657 19.23 -14.54 -28.98
CA ASP A 657 17.80 -14.70 -28.76
C ASP A 657 16.99 -13.63 -29.53
N ALA A 658 17.48 -12.39 -29.61
CA ALA A 658 16.87 -11.30 -30.37
C ALA A 658 16.85 -11.56 -31.89
N LEU A 659 17.87 -12.26 -32.41
CA LEU A 659 17.98 -12.63 -33.82
C LEU A 659 17.48 -14.04 -34.13
N GLY A 660 17.01 -14.75 -33.10
CA GLY A 660 16.45 -16.09 -33.19
C GLY A 660 15.04 -16.15 -33.80
N LYS A 661 14.42 -17.33 -33.72
CA LYS A 661 13.07 -17.56 -34.25
C LYS A 661 12.03 -16.65 -33.55
N PRO A 662 10.98 -16.20 -34.26
CA PRO A 662 9.89 -15.45 -33.63
C PRO A 662 9.28 -16.19 -32.45
N GLY A 663 9.16 -15.52 -31.31
CA GLY A 663 8.63 -16.10 -30.07
C GLY A 663 8.88 -15.22 -28.86
N LYS A 664 8.44 -15.68 -27.68
CA LYS A 664 8.60 -14.95 -26.41
C LYS A 664 10.07 -14.59 -26.09
N PRO A 665 11.06 -15.50 -26.25
CA PRO A 665 12.45 -15.18 -25.96
C PRO A 665 12.98 -14.04 -26.82
N ARG A 666 12.61 -14.01 -28.11
CA ARG A 666 12.97 -12.94 -29.03
C ARG A 666 12.40 -11.59 -28.59
N THR A 667 11.10 -11.54 -28.30
CA THR A 667 10.46 -10.29 -27.84
C THR A 667 11.07 -9.76 -26.54
N ALA A 668 11.37 -10.65 -25.59
CA ALA A 668 12.04 -10.31 -24.35
C ALA A 668 13.45 -9.75 -24.59
N ALA A 669 14.25 -10.43 -25.41
CA ALA A 669 15.60 -9.99 -25.77
C ALA A 669 15.60 -8.65 -26.50
N GLU A 670 14.71 -8.46 -27.49
CA GLU A 670 14.59 -7.18 -28.21
C GLU A 670 14.22 -6.01 -27.27
N ALA A 671 13.32 -6.24 -26.30
CA ALA A 671 12.97 -5.23 -25.30
C ALA A 671 14.14 -4.90 -24.36
N ALA A 672 14.90 -5.91 -23.95
CA ALA A 672 16.10 -5.75 -23.14
C ALA A 672 17.20 -4.98 -23.89
N LEU A 673 17.47 -5.30 -25.16
CA LEU A 673 18.45 -4.58 -25.98
C LEU A 673 18.07 -3.11 -26.18
N ARG A 674 16.79 -2.80 -26.44
CA ARG A 674 16.33 -1.39 -26.50
C ARG A 674 16.48 -0.67 -25.16
N THR A 675 16.25 -1.37 -24.05
CA THR A 675 16.44 -0.81 -22.71
C THR A 675 17.90 -0.47 -22.44
N ILE A 676 18.83 -1.32 -22.88
CA ILE A 676 20.28 -1.07 -22.81
C ILE A 676 20.65 0.11 -23.70
N ALA A 677 20.16 0.15 -24.95
CA ALA A 677 20.43 1.23 -25.89
C ALA A 677 19.91 2.59 -25.40
N ALA A 678 18.76 2.63 -24.73
CA ALA A 678 18.20 3.85 -24.16
C ALA A 678 19.04 4.39 -22.98
N ALA A 679 19.69 3.51 -22.21
CA ALA A 679 20.47 3.90 -21.04
C ALA A 679 21.94 4.24 -21.37
N HIS A 680 22.57 3.49 -22.29
CA HIS A 680 24.01 3.56 -22.58
C HIS A 680 24.32 3.93 -24.03
N GLY A 681 23.31 4.37 -24.78
CA GLY A 681 23.42 4.63 -26.21
C GLY A 681 23.35 3.35 -27.07
N PRO A 682 22.94 3.47 -28.35
CA PRO A 682 22.79 2.33 -29.25
C PRO A 682 24.13 1.65 -29.58
N ASP A 683 25.26 2.36 -29.46
CA ASP A 683 26.58 1.84 -29.79
C ASP A 683 27.02 0.71 -28.87
N THR A 684 26.69 0.78 -27.57
CA THR A 684 26.92 -0.32 -26.60
C THR A 684 26.33 -1.65 -27.08
N VAL A 685 25.13 -1.61 -27.67
CA VAL A 685 24.45 -2.81 -28.19
C VAL A 685 25.03 -3.25 -29.54
N ARG A 686 25.46 -2.30 -30.38
CA ARG A 686 26.11 -2.59 -31.68
C ARG A 686 27.49 -3.24 -31.47
N GLU A 687 28.26 -2.76 -30.51
CA GLU A 687 29.56 -3.33 -30.12
C GLU A 687 29.40 -4.76 -29.57
N ALA A 688 28.43 -4.97 -28.68
CA ALA A 688 28.10 -6.31 -28.18
C ALA A 688 27.67 -7.27 -29.30
N ALA A 689 26.95 -6.78 -30.32
CA ALA A 689 26.57 -7.57 -31.48
C ALA A 689 27.77 -7.95 -32.37
N ALA A 690 28.89 -7.20 -32.32
CA ALA A 690 30.08 -7.49 -33.12
C ALA A 690 30.74 -8.82 -32.73
N VAL A 691 30.61 -9.26 -31.46
CA VAL A 691 31.05 -10.58 -30.98
C VAL A 691 30.39 -11.73 -31.77
N HIS A 692 29.17 -11.49 -32.29
CA HIS A 692 28.36 -12.43 -33.07
C HIS A 692 28.51 -12.27 -34.59
N GLY A 693 29.42 -11.38 -35.03
CA GLY A 693 29.76 -11.15 -36.44
C GLY A 693 28.92 -10.08 -37.15
N PRO A 694 29.32 -9.70 -38.38
CA PRO A 694 28.77 -8.53 -39.09
C PRO A 694 27.28 -8.66 -39.46
N GLN A 695 26.78 -9.89 -39.66
CA GLN A 695 25.35 -10.10 -39.91
C GLN A 695 24.49 -9.78 -38.70
N ALA A 696 25.00 -10.04 -37.48
CA ALA A 696 24.30 -9.70 -36.25
C ALA A 696 24.26 -8.18 -36.05
N VAL A 697 25.37 -7.48 -36.27
CA VAL A 697 25.46 -6.02 -36.21
C VAL A 697 24.42 -5.37 -37.13
N GLY A 698 24.34 -5.80 -38.40
CA GLY A 698 23.37 -5.23 -39.36
C GLY A 698 21.90 -5.46 -38.95
N ALA A 699 21.57 -6.65 -38.42
CA ALA A 699 20.21 -6.96 -37.98
C ALA A 699 19.81 -6.24 -36.68
N ILE A 700 20.78 -6.01 -35.78
CA ILE A 700 20.57 -5.21 -34.56
C ILE A 700 20.43 -3.72 -34.89
N ALA A 701 21.15 -3.20 -35.89
CA ALA A 701 20.95 -1.82 -36.34
C ALA A 701 19.50 -1.59 -36.83
N GLU A 702 18.99 -2.48 -37.70
CA GLU A 702 17.58 -2.46 -38.13
C GLU A 702 16.59 -2.52 -36.95
N LEU A 703 16.89 -3.28 -35.89
CA LEU A 703 16.05 -3.38 -34.70
C LEU A 703 15.98 -2.07 -33.92
N LEU A 704 17.10 -1.36 -33.81
CA LEU A 704 17.22 -0.09 -33.07
C LEU A 704 16.68 1.10 -33.86
N ASP A 705 16.71 1.06 -35.19
CA ASP A 705 16.25 2.14 -36.08
C ASP A 705 14.72 2.11 -36.35
N ALA A 706 13.97 1.17 -35.76
CA ALA A 706 12.53 1.05 -35.94
C ALA A 706 11.74 2.18 -35.25
N ASP A 707 10.63 2.62 -35.87
CA ASP A 707 9.80 3.75 -35.37
C ASP A 707 9.39 3.55 -33.89
N PRO A 708 9.81 4.45 -32.98
CA PRO A 708 9.51 4.35 -31.55
C PRO A 708 8.02 4.43 -31.24
N LEU A 709 7.23 5.15 -32.06
CA LEU A 709 5.77 5.25 -31.88
C LEU A 709 5.07 3.91 -32.17
N VAL A 710 5.63 3.08 -33.04
CA VAL A 710 5.04 1.76 -33.36
C VAL A 710 5.55 0.70 -32.41
N THR A 711 6.85 0.73 -32.08
CA THR A 711 7.50 -0.28 -31.25
C THR A 711 7.14 -0.17 -29.76
N ALA A 712 6.80 1.03 -29.27
CA ALA A 712 6.35 1.24 -27.89
C ALA A 712 4.87 0.88 -27.65
N LEU A 713 4.11 0.50 -28.69
CA LEU A 713 2.70 0.16 -28.53
C LEU A 713 2.52 -1.12 -27.69
N PRO A 714 1.55 -1.14 -26.77
CA PRO A 714 1.22 -2.36 -26.04
C PRO A 714 0.68 -3.45 -27.00
N ALA A 715 0.82 -4.71 -26.57
CA ALA A 715 0.31 -5.86 -27.31
C ALA A 715 -1.23 -5.86 -27.43
N LYS A 716 -1.92 -5.26 -26.47
CA LYS A 716 -3.35 -4.98 -26.50
C LYS A 716 -3.53 -3.48 -26.26
N THR A 717 -4.35 -2.84 -27.10
CA THR A 717 -4.76 -1.45 -26.88
C THR A 717 -5.45 -1.34 -25.53
N VAL A 718 -5.02 -0.37 -24.72
CA VAL A 718 -5.61 -0.04 -23.43
C VAL A 718 -6.56 1.14 -23.66
N GLU A 719 -7.78 1.04 -23.17
CA GLU A 719 -8.72 2.15 -23.14
C GLU A 719 -8.53 2.98 -21.87
N PRO A 720 -8.63 4.33 -21.93
CA PRO A 720 -8.66 5.15 -20.74
C PRO A 720 -9.75 4.66 -19.77
N PRO A 721 -9.48 4.64 -18.46
CA PRO A 721 -10.47 4.24 -17.47
C PRO A 721 -11.62 5.25 -17.42
N ALA A 722 -12.82 4.81 -17.02
CA ALA A 722 -14.02 5.65 -17.00
C ALA A 722 -13.93 6.88 -16.08
N TRP A 723 -12.98 6.92 -15.14
CA TRP A 723 -12.72 8.11 -14.31
C TRP A 723 -11.93 9.19 -15.06
N ALA A 724 -11.17 8.83 -16.11
CA ALA A 724 -10.40 9.75 -16.93
C ALA A 724 -11.26 10.27 -18.09
N ASP A 725 -12.37 10.92 -17.77
CA ASP A 725 -13.26 11.52 -18.76
C ASP A 725 -12.70 12.88 -19.21
N ALA A 726 -12.47 13.02 -20.52
CA ALA A 726 -11.99 14.26 -21.11
C ALA A 726 -12.92 15.46 -20.81
N ALA A 727 -14.23 15.23 -20.63
CA ALA A 727 -15.18 16.29 -20.32
C ALA A 727 -15.11 16.79 -18.86
N ALA A 728 -14.55 15.99 -17.96
CA ALA A 728 -14.36 16.37 -16.55
C ALA A 728 -13.06 17.17 -16.33
N LEU A 729 -12.08 17.02 -17.24
CA LEU A 729 -10.77 17.65 -17.17
C LEU A 729 -10.77 19.11 -17.67
N PRO A 730 -9.83 19.96 -17.22
CA PRO A 730 -9.64 21.29 -17.80
C PRO A 730 -9.28 21.18 -19.29
N GLN A 731 -9.72 22.15 -20.09
CA GLN A 731 -9.36 22.20 -21.51
C GLN A 731 -7.84 22.44 -21.63
N LEU A 732 -7.15 21.52 -22.32
CA LEU A 732 -5.72 21.69 -22.59
C LEU A 732 -5.51 22.76 -23.65
N LYS A 733 -4.93 23.90 -23.25
CA LYS A 733 -4.66 25.03 -24.14
C LYS A 733 -3.42 24.73 -24.98
N LEU A 734 -3.55 24.91 -26.29
CA LEU A 734 -2.43 24.87 -27.23
C LEU A 734 -1.67 26.21 -27.21
N ARG A 735 -0.42 26.21 -27.67
CA ARG A 735 0.36 27.45 -27.83
C ARG A 735 -0.30 28.48 -28.76
N THR A 736 -1.23 28.05 -29.62
CA THR A 736 -2.03 28.93 -30.49
C THR A 736 -3.14 29.68 -29.74
N GLY A 737 -3.49 29.25 -28.52
CA GLY A 737 -4.55 29.84 -27.69
C GLY A 737 -5.86 29.07 -27.69
N GLU A 738 -6.06 28.16 -28.64
CA GLU A 738 -7.24 27.28 -28.76
C GLU A 738 -7.13 26.06 -27.81
N ALA A 739 -8.26 25.39 -27.57
CA ALA A 739 -8.31 24.15 -26.78
C ALA A 739 -8.08 22.91 -27.64
N LEU A 740 -7.42 21.90 -27.07
CA LEU A 740 -7.34 20.58 -27.65
C LEU A 740 -8.75 19.94 -27.71
N PRO A 741 -9.22 19.47 -28.88
CA PRO A 741 -10.54 18.85 -29.01
C PRO A 741 -10.71 17.62 -28.11
N ALA A 742 -11.96 17.30 -27.74
CA ALA A 742 -12.27 16.17 -26.84
C ALA A 742 -11.74 14.82 -27.35
N GLU A 743 -11.85 14.54 -28.66
CA GLU A 743 -11.34 13.30 -29.26
C GLU A 743 -9.81 13.19 -29.15
N ALA A 744 -9.10 14.28 -29.44
CA ALA A 744 -7.64 14.34 -29.33
C ALA A 744 -7.19 14.24 -27.86
N THR A 745 -7.96 14.79 -26.93
CA THR A 745 -7.75 14.62 -25.48
C THR A 745 -7.89 13.15 -25.08
N GLY A 746 -8.86 12.42 -25.65
CA GLY A 746 -8.99 10.97 -25.48
C GLY A 746 -7.75 10.20 -25.97
N HIS A 747 -7.17 10.60 -27.11
CA HIS A 747 -5.90 10.01 -27.60
C HIS A 747 -4.73 10.31 -26.66
N LEU A 748 -4.64 11.53 -26.12
CA LEU A 748 -3.62 11.90 -25.13
C LEU A 748 -3.70 11.06 -23.86
N LEU A 749 -4.89 10.92 -23.27
CA LEU A 749 -5.12 10.08 -22.09
C LEU A 749 -4.74 8.63 -22.37
N ARG A 750 -5.03 8.14 -23.58
CA ARG A 750 -4.63 6.79 -24.01
C ARG A 750 -3.11 6.63 -24.09
N MET A 751 -2.40 7.62 -24.63
CA MET A 751 -0.93 7.63 -24.67
C MET A 751 -0.32 7.65 -23.27
N MET A 752 -0.86 8.48 -22.36
CA MET A 752 -0.43 8.51 -20.96
C MET A 752 -0.63 7.14 -20.28
N ALA A 753 -1.75 6.46 -20.57
CA ALA A 753 -2.04 5.12 -20.06
C ALA A 753 -1.16 4.00 -20.68
N PHE A 754 -0.53 4.23 -21.84
CA PHE A 754 0.45 3.30 -22.41
C PHE A 754 1.80 3.33 -21.69
N GLY A 755 2.14 4.46 -21.06
CA GLY A 755 3.41 4.66 -20.37
C GLY A 755 3.58 3.71 -19.18
N ALA A 756 4.82 3.25 -18.96
CA ALA A 756 5.20 2.58 -17.73
C ALA A 756 5.77 3.61 -16.73
N PRO A 757 5.78 3.32 -15.42
CA PRO A 757 6.45 4.18 -14.44
C PRO A 757 7.89 4.50 -14.87
N GLY A 758 8.22 5.79 -14.98
CA GLY A 758 9.53 6.28 -15.44
C GLY A 758 9.82 6.12 -16.94
N ASN A 759 8.84 5.71 -17.75
CA ASN A 759 9.00 5.57 -19.20
C ASN A 759 7.69 5.94 -19.93
N PRO A 760 7.44 7.24 -20.17
CA PRO A 760 6.25 7.69 -20.89
C PRO A 760 6.24 7.19 -22.33
N TYR A 761 5.05 7.04 -22.91
CA TYR A 761 4.93 6.71 -24.33
C TYR A 761 5.49 7.86 -25.19
N PRO A 762 6.33 7.59 -26.22
CA PRO A 762 7.04 8.65 -26.96
C PRO A 762 6.12 9.69 -27.61
N GLY A 763 4.89 9.32 -27.96
CA GLY A 763 3.92 10.25 -28.55
C GLY A 763 3.45 11.37 -27.62
N VAL A 764 3.58 11.23 -26.29
CA VAL A 764 3.20 12.29 -25.35
C VAL A 764 4.15 13.49 -25.48
N GLU A 765 5.42 13.24 -25.80
CA GLU A 765 6.43 14.28 -26.00
C GLU A 765 6.08 15.21 -27.17
N LEU A 766 5.55 14.65 -28.26
CA LEU A 766 5.06 15.42 -29.41
C LEU A 766 3.88 16.34 -29.06
N VAL A 767 3.07 15.97 -28.06
CA VAL A 767 1.98 16.82 -27.57
C VAL A 767 2.54 17.95 -26.70
N ARG A 768 3.59 17.68 -25.92
CA ARG A 768 4.29 18.68 -25.09
C ARG A 768 4.85 19.84 -25.92
N GLU A 769 5.31 19.56 -27.15
CA GLU A 769 5.83 20.59 -28.06
C GLU A 769 4.76 21.61 -28.49
N VAL A 770 3.50 21.17 -28.66
CA VAL A 770 2.41 22.02 -29.16
C VAL A 770 1.50 22.59 -28.05
N ALA A 771 1.48 21.97 -26.88
CA ALA A 771 0.71 22.42 -25.72
C ALA A 771 1.37 23.62 -25.01
N ASP A 772 0.55 24.50 -24.43
CA ASP A 772 1.03 25.49 -23.49
C ASP A 772 1.56 24.80 -22.23
N PRO A 773 2.81 25.07 -21.79
CA PRO A 773 3.41 24.33 -20.66
C PRO A 773 2.62 24.43 -19.36
N ALA A 774 2.12 25.62 -19.00
CA ALA A 774 1.39 25.82 -17.76
C ALA A 774 0.03 25.10 -17.79
N SER A 775 -0.69 25.22 -18.92
CA SER A 775 -1.94 24.48 -19.12
C SER A 775 -1.74 22.96 -19.11
N PHE A 776 -0.59 22.46 -19.60
CA PHE A 776 -0.32 21.04 -19.60
C PHE A 776 0.01 20.49 -18.20
N THR A 777 0.75 21.25 -17.39
CA THR A 777 0.95 20.93 -15.97
C THR A 777 -0.38 20.91 -15.21
N GLU A 778 -1.26 21.90 -15.44
CA GLU A 778 -2.60 21.95 -14.83
C GLU A 778 -3.44 20.73 -15.24
N PHE A 779 -3.42 20.37 -16.53
CA PHE A 779 -4.09 19.18 -17.04
C PHE A 779 -3.56 17.89 -16.40
N ALA A 780 -2.23 17.75 -16.31
CA ALA A 780 -1.58 16.62 -15.67
C ALA A 780 -1.97 16.51 -14.18
N TRP A 781 -2.03 17.64 -13.47
CA TRP A 781 -2.48 17.68 -12.08
C TRP A 781 -3.96 17.26 -11.95
N ALA A 782 -4.83 17.76 -12.83
CA ALA A 782 -6.25 17.39 -12.83
C ALA A 782 -6.46 15.89 -13.09
N VAL A 783 -5.69 15.27 -13.99
CA VAL A 783 -5.72 13.81 -14.20
C VAL A 783 -5.33 13.05 -12.93
N PHE A 784 -4.32 13.52 -12.20
CA PHE A 784 -3.94 12.95 -10.90
C PHE A 784 -5.06 13.12 -9.86
N GLU A 785 -5.70 14.29 -9.80
CA GLU A 785 -6.83 14.54 -8.91
C GLU A 785 -8.02 13.62 -9.23
N GLU A 786 -8.39 13.46 -10.49
CA GLU A 786 -9.47 12.55 -10.91
C GLU A 786 -9.16 11.10 -10.54
N TRP A 787 -7.91 10.65 -10.69
CA TRP A 787 -7.49 9.33 -10.24
C TRP A 787 -7.56 9.19 -8.71
N GLN A 788 -7.12 10.21 -7.97
CA GLN A 788 -7.22 10.24 -6.51
C GLN A 788 -8.68 10.21 -6.07
N MET A 789 -9.54 10.94 -6.79
CA MET A 789 -10.98 10.97 -6.57
C MET A 789 -11.61 9.61 -6.84
N GLY A 790 -11.19 8.92 -7.90
CA GLY A 790 -11.59 7.57 -8.27
C GLY A 790 -11.11 6.45 -7.32
N GLY A 791 -10.50 6.79 -6.18
CA GLY A 791 -10.04 5.83 -5.16
C GLY A 791 -8.64 5.27 -5.44
N MET A 792 -7.86 5.91 -6.32
CA MET A 792 -6.49 5.53 -6.67
C MET A 792 -6.35 4.06 -7.13
N PRO A 793 -7.15 3.57 -8.10
CA PRO A 793 -7.11 2.19 -8.56
C PRO A 793 -5.67 1.79 -8.98
N PRO A 794 -5.11 0.69 -8.46
CA PRO A 794 -3.70 0.32 -8.71
C PRO A 794 -3.31 0.05 -10.14
N LYS A 795 -4.23 -0.44 -10.96
CA LYS A 795 -4.00 -0.63 -12.40
C LYS A 795 -3.76 0.69 -13.15
N ASP A 796 -4.21 1.81 -12.58
CA ASP A 796 -4.19 3.13 -13.23
C ASP A 796 -3.21 4.11 -12.56
N ALA A 797 -2.20 3.58 -11.83
CA ALA A 797 -1.18 4.40 -11.15
C ALA A 797 -0.36 5.30 -12.10
N TRP A 798 -0.47 5.10 -13.43
CA TRP A 798 0.11 5.98 -14.44
C TRP A 798 -0.30 7.45 -14.25
N ALA A 799 -1.49 7.72 -13.68
CA ALA A 799 -1.96 9.07 -13.39
C ALA A 799 -1.10 9.83 -12.38
N LEU A 800 -0.50 9.11 -11.42
CA LEU A 800 0.52 9.64 -10.51
C LEU A 800 1.88 9.74 -11.20
N HIS A 801 2.32 8.66 -11.88
CA HIS A 801 3.65 8.61 -12.46
C HIS A 801 3.89 9.63 -13.58
N GLN A 802 2.86 10.04 -14.32
CA GLN A 802 2.99 11.06 -15.36
C GLN A 802 3.39 12.43 -14.80
N LEU A 803 3.08 12.73 -13.53
CA LEU A 803 3.59 13.94 -12.86
C LEU A 803 5.12 13.97 -12.80
N GLY A 804 5.80 12.82 -12.90
CA GLY A 804 7.25 12.75 -12.95
C GLY A 804 7.84 13.41 -14.21
N ALA A 805 7.09 13.40 -15.31
CA ALA A 805 7.53 13.96 -16.59
C ALA A 805 6.95 15.36 -16.87
N PHE A 806 5.79 15.67 -16.30
CA PHE A 806 5.03 16.89 -16.60
C PHE A 806 4.81 17.81 -15.40
N GLY A 807 5.28 17.40 -14.22
CA GLY A 807 5.23 18.22 -13.01
C GLY A 807 6.36 19.24 -12.95
N ASP A 808 6.08 20.35 -12.30
CA ASP A 808 7.01 21.43 -12.00
C ASP A 808 7.16 21.64 -10.48
N ASP A 809 7.80 22.74 -10.07
CA ASP A 809 7.97 23.06 -8.66
C ASP A 809 6.65 23.32 -7.92
N ASP A 810 5.59 23.77 -8.60
CA ASP A 810 4.25 23.89 -8.01
C ASP A 810 3.65 22.51 -7.76
N THR A 811 3.82 21.58 -8.70
CA THR A 811 3.45 20.18 -8.54
C THR A 811 4.16 19.57 -7.34
N VAL A 812 5.47 19.83 -7.17
CA VAL A 812 6.24 19.38 -6.00
C VAL A 812 5.67 19.93 -4.70
N ARG A 813 5.32 21.23 -4.66
CA ARG A 813 4.74 21.89 -3.48
C ARG A 813 3.39 21.29 -3.09
N LEU A 814 2.55 20.95 -4.07
CA LEU A 814 1.23 20.33 -3.85
C LEU A 814 1.32 18.85 -3.49
N LEU A 815 2.20 18.09 -4.15
CA LEU A 815 2.34 16.64 -3.99
C LEU A 815 3.05 16.25 -2.68
N SER A 816 4.04 17.03 -2.23
CA SER A 816 4.86 16.69 -1.06
C SER A 816 4.05 16.51 0.24
N PRO A 817 3.08 17.38 0.59
CA PRO A 817 2.19 17.14 1.73
C PRO A 817 1.35 15.86 1.59
N ILE A 818 0.86 15.58 0.38
CA ILE A 818 0.04 14.39 0.09
C ILE A 818 0.87 13.12 0.34
N ILE A 819 2.09 13.05 -0.19
CA ILE A 819 3.02 11.93 0.02
C ILE A 819 3.27 11.67 1.51
N ARG A 820 3.44 12.74 2.30
CA ARG A 820 3.70 12.63 3.76
C ARG A 820 2.50 12.10 4.54
N ASN A 821 1.28 12.35 4.06
CA ASN A 821 0.05 11.94 4.74
C ASN A 821 -0.43 10.54 4.33
N TRP A 822 -0.16 10.12 3.09
CA TRP A 822 -0.61 8.83 2.54
C TRP A 822 -0.35 7.59 3.42
N PRO A 823 0.81 7.42 4.10
CA PRO A 823 0.99 6.29 5.01
C PRO A 823 -0.03 6.27 6.16
N GLY A 824 -0.44 7.43 6.68
CA GLY A 824 -1.48 7.54 7.71
C GLY A 824 -2.89 7.28 7.18
N GLU A 825 -3.06 7.31 5.86
CA GLU A 825 -4.31 7.02 5.14
C GLU A 825 -4.33 5.59 4.57
N GLY A 826 -3.39 4.72 4.96
CA GLY A 826 -3.27 3.35 4.45
C GLY A 826 -2.72 3.21 3.03
N ALA A 827 -2.22 4.30 2.43
CA ALA A 827 -1.72 4.36 1.05
C ALA A 827 -0.19 4.29 0.96
N HIS A 828 0.46 3.39 1.72
CA HIS A 828 1.92 3.29 1.82
C HIS A 828 2.62 3.13 0.46
N HIS A 829 2.12 2.24 -0.40
CA HIS A 829 2.70 2.04 -1.74
C HIS A 829 2.62 3.30 -2.60
N ARG A 830 1.59 4.13 -2.44
CA ARG A 830 1.46 5.41 -3.16
C ARG A 830 2.46 6.44 -2.68
N ALA A 831 2.71 6.47 -1.38
CA ALA A 831 3.76 7.30 -0.82
C ALA A 831 5.11 6.96 -1.43
N VAL A 832 5.42 5.66 -1.58
CA VAL A 832 6.63 5.20 -2.27
C VAL A 832 6.63 5.60 -3.75
N ASP A 833 5.55 5.36 -4.48
CA ASP A 833 5.41 5.77 -5.90
C ASP A 833 5.59 7.29 -6.05
N GLY A 834 5.09 8.09 -5.11
CA GLY A 834 5.23 9.53 -5.09
C GLY A 834 6.67 10.00 -4.86
N LEU A 835 7.48 9.28 -4.09
CA LEU A 835 8.92 9.55 -4.00
C LEU A 835 9.63 9.34 -5.34
N GLU A 836 9.19 8.34 -6.12
CA GLU A 836 9.71 8.10 -7.48
C GLU A 836 9.31 9.24 -8.43
N VAL A 837 8.11 9.78 -8.28
CA VAL A 837 7.67 10.98 -9.01
C VAL A 837 8.54 12.18 -8.67
N LEU A 838 8.80 12.48 -7.39
CA LEU A 838 9.68 13.58 -7.01
C LEU A 838 11.10 13.41 -7.57
N ALA A 839 11.64 12.20 -7.50
CA ALA A 839 12.95 11.90 -8.08
C ALA A 839 12.97 12.07 -9.61
N ALA A 840 11.87 11.74 -10.30
CA ALA A 840 11.74 11.88 -11.75
C ALA A 840 11.57 13.34 -12.20
N ILE A 841 10.86 14.19 -11.44
CA ILE A 841 10.77 15.64 -11.70
C ILE A 841 12.18 16.25 -11.67
N GLY A 842 13.01 15.84 -10.70
CA GLY A 842 14.45 16.09 -10.72
C GLY A 842 14.89 17.55 -10.54
N THR A 843 13.96 18.48 -10.28
CA THR A 843 14.30 19.88 -9.94
C THR A 843 14.88 19.98 -8.53
N ASP A 844 15.61 21.06 -8.23
CA ASP A 844 16.17 21.30 -6.90
C ASP A 844 15.07 21.30 -5.82
N ALA A 845 13.89 21.86 -6.12
CA ALA A 845 12.74 21.83 -5.23
C ALA A 845 12.24 20.40 -4.95
N ALA A 846 12.26 19.52 -5.97
CA ALA A 846 11.87 18.12 -5.85
C ALA A 846 12.88 17.33 -5.00
N LEU A 847 14.18 17.51 -5.26
CA LEU A 847 15.25 16.87 -4.51
C LEU A 847 15.32 17.37 -3.06
N LEU A 848 15.12 18.66 -2.82
CA LEU A 848 15.01 19.23 -1.47
C LEU A 848 13.79 18.68 -0.72
N SER A 849 12.65 18.53 -1.40
CA SER A 849 11.43 17.95 -0.81
C SER A 849 11.63 16.48 -0.45
N LEU A 850 12.26 15.70 -1.35
CA LEU A 850 12.64 14.31 -1.13
C LEU A 850 13.60 14.17 0.05
N HIS A 851 14.64 15.00 0.11
CA HIS A 851 15.57 15.06 1.24
C HIS A 851 14.85 15.40 2.55
N GLY A 852 13.97 16.40 2.54
CA GLY A 852 13.17 16.78 3.71
C GLY A 852 12.29 15.64 4.23
N ILE A 853 11.73 14.82 3.34
CA ILE A 853 10.99 13.59 3.70
C ILE A 853 11.96 12.56 4.32
N ALA A 854 13.12 12.33 3.71
CA ALA A 854 14.14 11.41 4.21
C ALA A 854 14.70 11.78 5.60
N GLN A 855 14.58 13.05 6.02
CA GLN A 855 14.99 13.50 7.35
C GLN A 855 13.84 13.48 8.38
N ARG A 856 12.67 14.02 8.00
CA ARG A 856 11.62 14.44 8.94
C ARG A 856 10.31 13.66 8.83
N ALA A 857 10.20 12.67 7.93
CA ALA A 857 8.98 11.88 7.83
C ALA A 857 8.68 11.12 9.13
N LYS A 858 7.42 11.19 9.57
CA LYS A 858 6.94 10.50 10.78
C LYS A 858 6.94 8.98 10.64
N PHE A 859 6.78 8.47 9.43
CA PHE A 859 6.68 7.04 9.13
C PHE A 859 8.05 6.47 8.77
N LYS A 860 8.58 5.54 9.58
CA LYS A 860 9.94 4.96 9.43
C LYS A 860 10.18 4.36 8.04
N ALA A 861 9.23 3.60 7.50
CA ALA A 861 9.35 2.99 6.17
C ALA A 861 9.43 4.02 5.03
N LEU A 862 8.62 5.10 5.10
CA LEU A 862 8.67 6.17 4.10
C LEU A 862 9.99 6.95 4.20
N LYS A 863 10.46 7.21 5.43
CA LYS A 863 11.74 7.87 5.70
C LYS A 863 12.90 7.07 5.11
N ALA A 864 12.95 5.78 5.37
CA ALA A 864 13.97 4.87 4.85
C ALA A 864 13.96 4.85 3.31
N ARG A 865 12.78 4.68 2.69
CA ARG A 865 12.66 4.64 1.22
C ARG A 865 13.03 5.96 0.54
N ALA A 866 12.73 7.11 1.17
CA ALA A 866 13.20 8.40 0.69
C ALA A 866 14.73 8.54 0.83
N GLY A 867 15.30 8.00 1.90
CA GLY A 867 16.76 7.87 2.11
C GLY A 867 17.46 7.05 1.03
N GLU A 868 16.89 5.90 0.65
CA GLU A 868 17.39 5.08 -0.45
C GLU A 868 17.31 5.83 -1.78
N LYS A 869 16.20 6.53 -2.05
CA LYS A 869 16.02 7.27 -3.30
C LYS A 869 16.98 8.45 -3.44
N ILE A 870 17.22 9.19 -2.37
CA ILE A 870 18.21 10.27 -2.41
C ILE A 870 19.63 9.72 -2.58
N ALA A 871 19.94 8.55 -2.00
CA ALA A 871 21.22 7.88 -2.20
C ALA A 871 21.40 7.38 -3.64
N GLU A 872 20.35 6.84 -4.27
CA GLU A 872 20.34 6.45 -5.68
C GLU A 872 20.60 7.65 -6.61
N VAL A 873 19.91 8.77 -6.38
CA VAL A 873 20.14 10.01 -7.14
C VAL A 873 21.56 10.54 -6.92
N ALA A 874 22.05 10.55 -5.67
CA ALA A 874 23.39 11.00 -5.35
C ALA A 874 24.47 10.14 -6.01
N ALA A 875 24.35 8.80 -5.93
CA ALA A 875 25.25 7.87 -6.58
C ALA A 875 25.27 8.04 -8.11
N GLY A 876 24.11 8.29 -8.73
CA GLY A 876 24.00 8.63 -10.16
C GLY A 876 24.75 9.91 -10.56
N LEU A 877 24.96 10.82 -9.61
CA LEU A 877 25.73 12.06 -9.77
C LEU A 877 27.18 11.95 -9.27
N GLY A 878 27.60 10.77 -8.78
CA GLY A 878 28.92 10.57 -8.18
C GLY A 878 29.11 11.26 -6.83
N LEU A 879 28.02 11.46 -6.07
CA LEU A 879 28.00 12.15 -4.79
C LEU A 879 27.51 11.25 -3.66
N THR A 880 27.91 11.55 -2.43
CA THR A 880 27.21 11.03 -1.24
C THR A 880 25.88 11.75 -1.04
N ARG A 881 24.99 11.18 -0.23
CA ARG A 881 23.72 11.81 0.15
C ARG A 881 23.95 13.19 0.80
N GLU A 882 24.98 13.28 1.64
CA GLU A 882 25.35 14.48 2.38
C GLU A 882 25.92 15.55 1.45
N GLN A 883 26.78 15.17 0.49
CA GLN A 883 27.30 16.07 -0.54
C GLN A 883 26.21 16.60 -1.46
N LEU A 884 25.28 15.75 -1.89
CA LEU A 884 24.12 16.19 -2.67
C LEU A 884 23.29 17.21 -1.86
N ALA A 885 23.06 16.95 -0.58
CA ALA A 885 22.31 17.86 0.27
C ALA A 885 23.04 19.20 0.54
N ASP A 886 24.38 19.23 0.54
CA ASP A 886 25.15 20.49 0.65
C ASP A 886 24.94 21.36 -0.61
N ARG A 887 24.77 20.73 -1.78
CA ARG A 887 24.55 21.41 -3.07
C ARG A 887 23.11 21.85 -3.32
N LEU A 888 22.13 21.22 -2.66
CA LEU A 888 20.70 21.48 -2.86
C LEU A 888 20.17 22.67 -2.04
N VAL A 889 21.02 23.43 -1.36
CA VAL A 889 20.59 24.62 -0.61
C VAL A 889 20.22 25.72 -1.62
N PRO A 890 18.96 26.20 -1.65
CA PRO A 890 18.59 27.25 -2.59
C PRO A 890 19.25 28.58 -2.23
N ASP A 891 19.61 29.36 -3.24
CA ASP A 891 20.02 30.76 -3.08
C ASP A 891 18.83 31.68 -2.74
N PHE A 892 17.60 31.20 -2.94
CA PHE A 892 16.35 31.94 -2.79
C PHE A 892 16.24 33.23 -3.63
N GLY A 893 17.01 33.32 -4.71
CA GLY A 893 17.14 34.53 -5.52
C GLY A 893 17.75 35.70 -4.75
N LEU A 894 18.59 35.40 -3.75
CA LEU A 894 19.40 36.40 -3.06
C LEU A 894 20.59 36.82 -3.92
N ASP A 895 20.91 38.10 -3.86
CA ASP A 895 22.12 38.68 -4.43
C ASP A 895 23.36 38.15 -3.69
N ALA A 896 24.55 38.40 -4.26
CA ALA A 896 25.81 37.90 -3.71
C ALA A 896 26.07 38.37 -2.26
N ASP A 897 25.49 39.49 -1.83
CA ASP A 897 25.59 40.01 -0.46
C ASP A 897 24.59 39.38 0.53
N GLY A 898 23.74 38.44 0.06
CA GLY A 898 22.72 37.77 0.86
C GLY A 898 21.43 38.56 1.01
N THR A 899 21.18 39.55 0.15
CA THR A 899 19.95 40.37 0.18
C THR A 899 19.03 40.13 -1.03
N THR A 900 17.77 40.54 -0.96
CA THR A 900 16.87 40.59 -2.14
C THR A 900 15.98 41.82 -2.08
N THR A 901 15.60 42.34 -3.25
CA THR A 901 14.71 43.50 -3.35
C THR A 901 13.25 43.06 -3.54
N VAL A 902 12.34 43.69 -2.79
CA VAL A 902 10.88 43.60 -2.94
C VAL A 902 10.38 44.92 -3.51
N ASP A 903 9.82 44.88 -4.72
CA ASP A 903 9.37 46.07 -5.46
C ASP A 903 7.83 46.21 -5.40
N TYR A 904 7.33 47.33 -4.87
CA TYR A 904 5.91 47.71 -4.90
C TYR A 904 5.60 48.73 -6.01
N GLY A 905 6.55 48.98 -6.90
CA GLY A 905 6.51 49.99 -7.97
C GLY A 905 6.87 51.38 -7.47
N SER A 906 6.08 51.91 -6.51
CA SER A 906 6.30 53.25 -5.96
C SER A 906 7.37 53.31 -4.86
N ARG A 907 7.63 52.16 -4.22
CA ARG A 907 8.59 51.99 -3.11
C ARG A 907 9.26 50.63 -3.24
N ARG A 908 10.52 50.55 -2.84
CA ARG A 908 11.31 49.33 -2.79
C ARG A 908 11.76 49.05 -1.36
N PHE A 909 11.87 47.77 -1.04
CA PHE A 909 12.34 47.29 0.25
C PHE A 909 13.46 46.28 0.04
N THR A 910 14.49 46.34 0.89
CA THR A 910 15.58 45.35 0.88
C THR A 910 15.35 44.35 2.01
N VAL A 911 15.36 43.07 1.67
CA VAL A 911 15.29 41.96 2.62
C VAL A 911 16.71 41.49 2.91
N GLY A 912 17.08 41.39 4.18
CA GLY A 912 18.33 40.79 4.63
C GLY A 912 18.09 39.83 5.80
N PHE A 913 19.16 39.22 6.33
CA PHE A 913 19.07 38.22 7.40
C PHE A 913 19.86 38.63 8.64
N ASP A 914 19.30 38.34 9.82
CA ASP A 914 19.98 38.54 11.10
C ASP A 914 20.91 37.37 11.46
N GLU A 915 21.46 37.42 12.69
CA GLU A 915 22.41 36.44 13.21
C GLU A 915 21.83 35.01 13.34
N GLN A 916 20.51 34.86 13.31
CA GLN A 916 19.82 33.57 13.35
C GLN A 916 19.10 33.24 12.04
N LEU A 917 19.54 33.85 10.93
CA LEU A 917 18.93 33.73 9.61
C LEU A 917 17.44 34.10 9.58
N ARG A 918 17.00 35.01 10.46
CA ARG A 918 15.62 35.52 10.39
C ARG A 918 15.60 36.71 9.42
N PRO A 919 14.67 36.71 8.46
CA PRO A 919 14.58 37.81 7.51
C PRO A 919 14.09 39.08 8.21
N TYR A 920 14.80 40.19 7.97
CA TYR A 920 14.35 41.54 8.28
C TYR A 920 14.16 42.33 6.97
N VAL A 921 13.36 43.38 7.05
CA VAL A 921 13.06 44.26 5.91
C VAL A 921 13.63 45.65 6.22
N ALA A 922 14.25 46.30 5.24
CA ALA A 922 14.66 47.70 5.30
C ALA A 922 13.93 48.49 4.21
N ASP A 923 13.57 49.75 4.51
CA ASP A 923 13.07 50.67 3.48
C ASP A 923 14.21 51.23 2.61
N ALA A 924 13.86 52.07 1.63
CA ALA A 924 14.83 52.69 0.72
C ALA A 924 15.88 53.57 1.41
N ASP A 925 15.61 54.03 2.65
CA ASP A 925 16.55 54.81 3.46
C ASP A 925 17.42 53.91 4.38
N GLY A 926 17.28 52.59 4.27
CA GLY A 926 18.02 51.60 5.05
C GLY A 926 17.44 51.36 6.46
N LYS A 927 16.28 51.93 6.79
CA LYS A 927 15.68 51.78 8.12
C LYS A 927 14.98 50.43 8.26
N ARG A 928 15.35 49.66 9.29
CA ARG A 928 14.73 48.37 9.59
C ARG A 928 13.23 48.50 9.96
N LEU A 929 12.43 47.67 9.32
CA LEU A 929 11.00 47.49 9.51
C LEU A 929 10.71 46.13 10.15
N LYS A 930 9.62 46.05 10.92
CA LYS A 930 9.20 44.80 11.58
C LYS A 930 8.65 43.76 10.61
N ASP A 931 8.05 44.20 9.51
CA ASP A 931 7.52 43.34 8.44
C ASP A 931 7.31 44.19 7.17
N LEU A 932 7.02 43.54 6.04
CA LEU A 932 6.61 44.24 4.82
C LEU A 932 5.31 45.03 5.04
N PRO A 933 5.26 46.32 4.66
CA PRO A 933 4.04 47.11 4.72
C PRO A 933 2.92 46.49 3.86
N LYS A 934 1.66 46.74 4.25
CA LYS A 934 0.52 46.41 3.38
C LYS A 934 0.59 47.26 2.09
N PRO A 935 0.25 46.68 0.92
CA PRO A 935 0.11 47.47 -0.31
C PRO A 935 -0.83 48.65 -0.11
N GLY A 936 -0.39 49.86 -0.47
CA GLY A 936 -1.15 51.10 -0.39
C GLY A 936 -1.77 51.50 -1.72
N ALA A 937 -2.63 52.52 -1.72
CA ALA A 937 -3.33 53.00 -2.92
C ALA A 937 -2.43 53.61 -4.02
N LYS A 938 -1.16 53.89 -3.71
CA LYS A 938 -0.15 54.38 -4.66
C LYS A 938 0.82 53.30 -5.12
N ASP A 939 0.75 52.11 -4.53
CA ASP A 939 1.56 50.96 -4.93
C ASP A 939 0.89 50.27 -6.13
N ASP A 940 1.68 49.52 -6.89
CA ASP A 940 1.15 48.81 -8.05
C ASP A 940 0.13 47.72 -7.61
N PRO A 941 -1.09 47.72 -8.17
CA PRO A 941 -2.19 46.87 -7.70
C PRO A 941 -1.99 45.39 -7.99
N GLU A 942 -1.12 45.02 -8.93
CA GLU A 942 -0.81 43.62 -9.28
C GLU A 942 0.53 43.18 -8.67
N LEU A 943 1.57 44.02 -8.80
CA LEU A 943 2.93 43.71 -8.34
C LEU A 943 3.01 43.60 -6.81
N ALA A 944 2.42 44.55 -6.07
CA ALA A 944 2.60 44.61 -4.62
C ALA A 944 1.96 43.42 -3.86
N PRO A 945 0.74 42.96 -4.19
CA PRO A 945 0.20 41.72 -3.60
C PRO A 945 1.01 40.47 -3.96
N ALA A 946 1.50 40.38 -5.21
CA ALA A 946 2.31 39.26 -5.69
C ALA A 946 3.65 39.17 -4.96
N GLU A 947 4.37 40.29 -4.86
CA GLU A 947 5.66 40.37 -4.15
C GLU A 947 5.51 40.15 -2.64
N ARG A 948 4.41 40.61 -2.02
CA ARG A 948 4.11 40.29 -0.62
C ARG A 948 3.85 38.80 -0.41
N LYS A 949 3.17 38.13 -1.35
CA LYS A 949 2.97 36.68 -1.32
C LYS A 949 4.30 35.94 -1.48
N ARG A 950 5.15 36.39 -2.41
CA ARG A 950 6.51 35.86 -2.63
C ARG A 950 7.37 35.97 -1.36
N PHE A 951 7.38 37.12 -0.69
CA PHE A 951 8.12 37.30 0.56
C PHE A 951 7.61 36.40 1.70
N ALA A 952 6.29 36.21 1.82
CA ALA A 952 5.73 35.33 2.84
C ALA A 952 6.15 33.86 2.64
N ALA A 953 6.24 33.41 1.38
CA ALA A 953 6.79 32.10 1.02
C ALA A 953 8.29 32.02 1.36
N LEU A 954 9.08 33.00 0.89
CA LEU A 954 10.51 33.11 1.18
C LEU A 954 10.82 32.99 2.69
N LYS A 955 10.10 33.75 3.53
CA LYS A 955 10.28 33.73 4.99
C LYS A 955 10.04 32.37 5.61
N LYS A 956 9.07 31.61 5.09
CA LYS A 956 8.75 30.26 5.57
C LYS A 956 9.85 29.27 5.14
N ASP A 957 10.27 29.35 3.90
CA ASP A 957 11.20 28.38 3.31
C ASP A 957 12.62 28.58 3.84
N VAL A 958 13.11 29.82 3.93
CA VAL A 958 14.42 30.14 4.52
C VAL A 958 14.49 29.67 5.97
N ARG A 959 13.44 29.89 6.77
CA ARG A 959 13.42 29.43 8.17
C ARG A 959 13.55 27.91 8.28
N ALA A 960 12.93 27.16 7.38
CA ALA A 960 12.98 25.71 7.36
C ALA A 960 14.36 25.18 6.93
N VAL A 961 14.99 25.84 5.96
CA VAL A 961 16.35 25.54 5.47
C VAL A 961 17.40 25.93 6.49
N ALA A 962 17.32 27.12 7.09
CA ALA A 962 18.24 27.59 8.13
C ALA A 962 18.31 26.61 9.31
N ALA A 963 17.16 26.20 9.85
CA ALA A 963 17.11 25.21 10.93
C ALA A 963 17.63 23.83 10.51
N ASP A 964 17.64 23.52 9.21
CA ASP A 964 18.27 22.32 8.69
C ASP A 964 19.79 22.46 8.65
N GLN A 965 20.29 23.56 8.07
CA GLN A 965 21.73 23.80 7.93
C GLN A 965 22.45 23.88 9.27
N VAL A 966 21.83 24.50 10.29
CA VAL A 966 22.37 24.51 11.66
C VAL A 966 22.59 23.09 12.18
N ARG A 967 21.58 22.21 12.07
CA ARG A 967 21.68 20.81 12.51
C ARG A 967 22.70 20.02 11.70
N ARG A 968 22.84 20.32 10.40
CA ARG A 968 23.79 19.64 9.51
C ARG A 968 25.23 20.04 9.79
N LEU A 969 25.48 21.32 10.07
CA LEU A 969 26.79 21.82 10.50
C LEU A 969 27.16 21.23 11.86
N GLU A 970 26.23 21.21 12.83
CA GLU A 970 26.45 20.57 14.13
C GLU A 970 26.77 19.08 13.99
N ALA A 971 26.03 18.34 13.17
CA ALA A 971 26.35 16.95 12.85
C ALA A 971 27.71 16.81 12.14
N ALA A 972 28.07 17.73 11.24
CA ALA A 972 29.37 17.75 10.57
C ALA A 972 30.54 17.83 11.56
N MET A 973 30.37 18.65 12.59
CA MET A 973 31.35 18.83 13.65
C MET A 973 31.57 17.54 14.44
N VAL A 974 30.47 16.84 14.76
CA VAL A 974 30.51 15.57 15.51
C VAL A 974 31.06 14.42 14.65
N ASP A 975 30.60 14.32 13.40
CA ASP A 975 31.00 13.27 12.46
C ASP A 975 32.39 13.49 11.86
N GLY A 976 32.99 14.68 12.07
CA GLY A 976 34.30 15.04 11.53
C GLY A 976 34.34 15.14 10.01
N ARG A 977 33.26 15.63 9.39
CA ARG A 977 33.16 15.76 7.93
C ARG A 977 34.20 16.75 7.38
N THR A 978 34.69 16.45 6.19
CA THR A 978 35.71 17.23 5.48
C THR A 978 35.23 17.64 4.11
N TRP A 979 35.72 18.79 3.63
CA TRP A 979 35.50 19.33 2.29
C TRP A 979 36.83 19.75 1.69
N THR A 980 36.93 19.73 0.36
CA THR A 980 38.04 20.42 -0.32
C THR A 980 37.92 21.93 -0.16
N ALA A 981 39.02 22.67 -0.30
CA ALA A 981 39.00 24.13 -0.28
C ALA A 981 38.02 24.74 -1.30
N GLU A 982 37.93 24.16 -2.51
CA GLU A 982 36.99 24.58 -3.56
C GLU A 982 35.53 24.37 -3.15
N GLU A 983 35.20 23.20 -2.59
CA GLU A 983 33.86 22.92 -2.07
C GLU A 983 33.51 23.84 -0.91
N PHE A 984 34.44 24.10 0.00
CA PHE A 984 34.23 25.00 1.12
C PHE A 984 33.87 26.41 0.64
N GLY A 985 34.64 26.94 -0.32
CA GLY A 985 34.39 28.24 -0.94
C GLY A 985 32.97 28.33 -1.50
N LYS A 986 32.61 27.41 -2.40
CA LYS A 986 31.32 27.43 -3.11
C LYS A 986 30.12 27.19 -2.20
N LEU A 987 30.20 26.22 -1.29
CA LEU A 987 29.06 25.75 -0.51
C LEU A 987 28.80 26.58 0.75
N PHE A 988 29.84 27.22 1.29
CA PHE A 988 29.75 27.94 2.56
C PHE A 988 30.12 29.41 2.42
N ALA A 989 31.34 29.74 1.99
CA ALA A 989 31.84 31.13 2.03
C ALA A 989 31.18 32.04 0.98
N GLU A 990 30.92 31.52 -0.22
CA GLU A 990 30.35 32.27 -1.34
C GLU A 990 28.81 32.21 -1.38
N HIS A 991 28.23 31.17 -0.80
CA HIS A 991 26.80 30.90 -0.88
C HIS A 991 25.97 32.02 -0.22
N PRO A 992 25.02 32.68 -0.92
CA PRO A 992 24.28 33.86 -0.44
C PRO A 992 23.57 33.73 0.90
N LEU A 993 23.03 32.55 1.22
CA LEU A 993 22.41 32.26 2.52
C LEU A 993 23.34 31.60 3.55
N VAL A 994 24.09 30.55 3.18
CA VAL A 994 24.85 29.70 4.14
C VAL A 994 26.03 30.44 4.75
N TRP A 995 26.64 31.39 4.05
CA TRP A 995 27.79 32.14 4.56
C TRP A 995 27.51 32.86 5.89
N HIS A 996 26.27 33.31 6.11
CA HIS A 996 25.84 33.93 7.36
C HIS A 996 25.97 33.00 8.58
N LEU A 997 25.84 31.68 8.38
CA LEU A 997 26.09 30.67 9.41
C LEU A 997 27.59 30.32 9.47
N ALA A 998 28.21 30.11 8.31
CA ALA A 998 29.60 29.66 8.23
C ALA A 998 30.58 30.64 8.88
N ARG A 999 30.38 31.96 8.72
CA ARG A 999 31.21 33.01 9.34
C ARG A 999 31.12 33.10 10.86
N ARG A 1000 30.17 32.37 11.46
CA ARG A 1000 29.92 32.33 12.91
C ARG A 1000 30.46 31.08 13.56
N LEU A 1001 31.34 30.38 12.87
CA LEU A 1001 31.95 29.13 13.29
C LEU A 1001 33.46 29.22 13.06
N VAL A 1002 34.21 28.53 13.91
CA VAL A 1002 35.65 28.34 13.72
C VAL A 1002 35.84 27.12 12.85
N TRP A 1003 36.64 27.24 11.80
CA TRP A 1003 36.96 26.15 10.88
C TRP A 1003 38.41 25.74 11.04
N ARG A 1004 38.74 24.53 10.56
CA ARG A 1004 40.12 24.02 10.56
C ARG A 1004 40.48 23.55 9.17
N ALA A 1005 41.60 24.04 8.65
CA ALA A 1005 42.24 23.56 7.44
C ALA A 1005 43.44 22.68 7.79
N VAL A 1006 43.59 21.57 7.08
CA VAL A 1006 44.81 20.75 7.06
C VAL A 1006 45.43 20.89 5.68
N ASP A 1007 46.65 21.42 5.63
CA ASP A 1007 47.41 21.66 4.41
C ASP A 1007 48.81 21.04 4.56
N GLY A 1008 48.98 19.84 3.98
CA GLY A 1008 50.14 18.99 4.23
C GLY A 1008 50.26 18.61 5.71
N ASP A 1009 51.40 18.95 6.32
CA ASP A 1009 51.66 18.74 7.76
C ASP A 1009 51.18 19.92 8.63
N SER A 1010 50.68 21.01 8.01
CA SER A 1010 50.21 22.19 8.74
C SER A 1010 48.71 22.12 9.03
N THR A 1011 48.33 22.53 10.23
CA THR A 1011 46.94 22.66 10.66
C THR A 1011 46.71 24.08 11.12
N VAL A 1012 45.72 24.76 10.53
CA VAL A 1012 45.39 26.16 10.82
C VAL A 1012 43.91 26.26 11.15
N GLU A 1013 43.57 26.86 12.28
CA GLU A 1013 42.20 27.30 12.57
C GLU A 1013 41.93 28.69 11.98
N PHE A 1014 40.72 28.92 11.47
CA PHE A 1014 40.35 30.20 10.87
C PHE A 1014 38.85 30.53 11.01
N ARG A 1015 38.50 31.80 10.83
CA ARG A 1015 37.13 32.31 10.65
C ARG A 1015 36.96 32.95 9.26
N ILE A 1016 35.71 33.17 8.85
CA ILE A 1016 35.38 33.98 7.67
C ILE A 1016 35.05 35.41 8.13
N ALA A 1017 35.77 36.40 7.63
CA ALA A 1017 35.56 37.82 7.92
C ALA A 1017 34.36 38.41 7.16
N GLU A 1018 33.98 39.64 7.50
CA GLU A 1018 32.85 40.40 6.93
C GLU A 1018 32.94 40.56 5.41
N ASP A 1019 34.16 40.69 4.90
CA ASP A 1019 34.48 40.83 3.47
C ASP A 1019 34.73 39.48 2.77
N ARG A 1020 34.48 38.37 3.48
CA ARG A 1020 34.70 36.97 3.06
C ARG A 1020 36.16 36.54 2.96
N SER A 1021 37.12 37.35 3.42
CA SER A 1021 38.49 36.88 3.64
C SER A 1021 38.56 35.88 4.80
N LEU A 1022 39.62 35.08 4.87
CA LEU A 1022 39.85 34.16 5.98
C LEU A 1022 40.88 34.78 6.93
N ALA A 1023 40.64 34.64 8.23
CA ALA A 1023 41.55 35.15 9.26
C ALA A 1023 41.80 34.07 10.33
N ASP A 1024 43.04 33.97 10.81
CA ASP A 1024 43.42 33.05 11.89
C ASP A 1024 43.10 33.62 13.29
N ALA A 1025 43.58 32.95 14.34
CA ALA A 1025 43.32 33.36 15.73
C ALA A 1025 44.02 34.67 16.13
N ASP A 1026 45.06 35.09 15.40
CA ASP A 1026 45.77 36.35 15.59
C ASP A 1026 45.22 37.46 14.67
N ASP A 1027 44.11 37.19 13.96
CA ASP A 1027 43.45 38.05 12.98
C ASP A 1027 44.31 38.33 11.73
N GLU A 1028 45.29 37.47 11.45
CA GLU A 1028 46.13 37.54 10.25
C GLU A 1028 45.45 36.83 9.06
N ALA A 1029 45.64 37.36 7.85
CA ALA A 1029 44.99 36.85 6.65
C ALA A 1029 45.52 35.46 6.27
N TYR A 1030 44.60 34.53 6.01
CA TYR A 1030 44.89 33.15 5.63
C TYR A 1030 44.40 32.84 4.21
N GLU A 1031 45.22 32.12 3.43
CA GLU A 1031 44.86 31.58 2.11
C GLU A 1031 45.06 30.07 2.09
N PHE A 1032 44.16 29.34 1.42
CA PHE A 1032 44.28 27.89 1.29
C PHE A 1032 45.44 27.49 0.36
N GLY A 1033 46.19 26.46 0.73
CA GLY A 1033 46.96 25.67 -0.23
C GLY A 1033 46.06 24.89 -1.18
N ALA A 1034 46.61 24.46 -2.32
CA ALA A 1034 45.86 23.81 -3.40
C ALA A 1034 45.18 22.50 -2.98
N ASP A 1035 45.76 21.78 -2.01
CA ASP A 1035 45.28 20.48 -1.52
C ASP A 1035 44.67 20.58 -0.10
N ALA A 1036 44.35 21.79 0.35
CA ALA A 1036 43.84 22.00 1.70
C ALA A 1036 42.48 21.32 1.92
N VAL A 1037 42.38 20.60 3.04
CA VAL A 1037 41.16 19.92 3.48
C VAL A 1037 40.56 20.69 4.66
N VAL A 1038 39.34 21.16 4.49
CA VAL A 1038 38.61 21.96 5.48
C VAL A 1038 37.66 21.07 6.28
N SER A 1039 37.58 21.31 7.59
CA SER A 1039 36.66 20.63 8.50
C SER A 1039 36.11 21.60 9.53
N LEU A 1040 35.03 21.19 10.19
CA LEU A 1040 34.46 21.92 11.32
C LEU A 1040 34.88 21.22 12.63
N PRO A 1041 35.87 21.73 13.37
CA PRO A 1041 36.44 21.00 14.50
C PRO A 1041 35.54 21.05 15.74
N HIS A 1042 35.37 19.89 16.39
CA HIS A 1042 34.80 19.77 17.73
C HIS A 1042 35.76 20.34 18.79
N PRO A 1043 35.31 20.92 19.92
CA PRO A 1043 36.19 21.51 20.94
C PRO A 1043 37.25 20.55 21.49
N LEU A 1044 36.90 19.27 21.64
CA LEU A 1044 37.85 18.23 22.04
C LEU A 1044 39.05 18.12 21.06
N ARG A 1045 38.83 18.35 19.76
CA ARG A 1045 39.87 18.35 18.73
C ARG A 1045 40.56 19.72 18.59
N LEU A 1046 39.91 20.82 18.96
CA LEU A 1046 40.52 22.14 19.07
C LEU A 1046 41.55 22.20 20.20
N GLY A 1047 41.22 21.60 21.35
CA GLY A 1047 42.02 21.72 22.56
C GLY A 1047 41.69 22.98 23.34
N VAL A 1048 42.01 22.97 24.64
CA VAL A 1048 41.57 23.99 25.59
C VAL A 1048 42.12 25.39 25.25
N ASP A 1049 43.39 25.45 24.85
CA ASP A 1049 44.07 26.73 24.55
C ASP A 1049 43.47 27.41 23.31
N ALA A 1050 43.26 26.65 22.23
CA ALA A 1050 42.63 27.18 21.02
C ALA A 1050 41.17 27.59 21.25
N VAL A 1051 40.41 26.81 22.04
CA VAL A 1051 39.04 27.17 22.43
C VAL A 1051 39.02 28.49 23.19
N ALA A 1052 39.97 28.71 24.11
CA ALA A 1052 40.07 29.97 24.86
C ALA A 1052 40.38 31.16 23.93
N ALA A 1053 41.40 31.03 23.06
CA ALA A 1053 41.78 32.08 22.11
C ALA A 1053 40.62 32.46 21.17
N TRP A 1054 39.97 31.48 20.56
CA TRP A 1054 38.82 31.73 19.68
C TRP A 1054 37.59 32.27 20.41
N SER A 1055 37.40 31.91 21.68
CA SER A 1055 36.30 32.45 22.49
C SER A 1055 36.49 33.95 22.76
N GLU A 1056 37.72 34.40 22.95
CA GLU A 1056 38.07 35.82 23.09
C GLU A 1056 37.81 36.57 21.77
N VAL A 1057 38.34 36.06 20.64
CA VAL A 1057 38.09 36.64 19.31
C VAL A 1057 36.59 36.76 19.00
N PHE A 1058 35.81 35.70 19.25
CA PHE A 1058 34.38 35.72 18.98
C PHE A 1058 33.62 36.67 19.92
N ALA A 1059 34.08 36.87 21.15
CA ALA A 1059 33.50 37.84 22.06
C ALA A 1059 33.80 39.28 21.63
N ASP A 1060 35.03 39.56 21.18
CA ASP A 1060 35.46 40.89 20.72
C ASP A 1060 34.68 41.36 19.49
N TYR A 1061 34.37 40.43 18.58
CA TYR A 1061 33.56 40.68 17.39
C TYR A 1061 32.04 40.50 17.60
N GLU A 1062 31.59 40.27 18.85
CA GLU A 1062 30.19 40.03 19.23
C GLU A 1062 29.50 38.90 18.40
N ILE A 1063 30.27 37.86 18.05
CA ILE A 1063 29.81 36.76 17.20
C ILE A 1063 29.05 35.72 18.01
N VAL A 1064 27.73 35.67 17.81
CA VAL A 1064 26.88 34.60 18.33
C VAL A 1064 26.95 33.37 17.43
N GLN A 1065 27.37 32.23 17.98
CA GLN A 1065 27.44 30.95 17.26
C GLN A 1065 26.05 30.34 17.03
N PRO A 1066 25.79 29.70 15.87
CA PRO A 1066 24.49 29.13 15.52
C PRO A 1066 24.10 27.90 16.37
N PHE A 1067 25.10 27.23 16.94
CA PHE A 1067 25.00 26.18 17.96
C PHE A 1067 26.25 26.27 18.84
N ALA A 1068 26.24 25.60 19.99
CA ALA A 1068 27.42 25.56 20.85
C ALA A 1068 28.55 24.80 20.13
N GLN A 1069 29.50 25.52 19.54
CA GLN A 1069 30.78 24.96 19.11
C GLN A 1069 31.78 25.19 20.25
N LEU A 1070 32.29 26.41 20.44
CA LEU A 1070 33.35 26.68 21.44
C LEU A 1070 32.90 26.42 22.87
N GLY A 1071 31.62 26.72 23.18
CA GLY A 1071 31.02 26.46 24.49
C GLY A 1071 30.46 25.05 24.68
N ARG A 1072 30.72 24.11 23.76
CA ARG A 1072 30.20 22.73 23.90
C ARG A 1072 30.93 22.00 25.01
N ALA A 1073 30.16 21.40 25.92
CA ALA A 1073 30.72 20.60 27.01
C ALA A 1073 31.42 19.35 26.46
N VAL A 1074 32.62 19.08 26.98
CA VAL A 1074 33.44 17.94 26.60
C VAL A 1074 33.56 16.98 27.79
N TYR A 1075 33.32 15.70 27.55
CA TYR A 1075 33.37 14.65 28.56
C TYR A 1075 34.36 13.56 28.15
N ALA A 1076 35.08 13.00 29.12
CA ALA A 1076 35.97 11.87 28.91
C ALA A 1076 35.42 10.61 29.59
N VAL A 1077 35.73 9.46 29.02
CA VAL A 1077 35.60 8.16 29.70
C VAL A 1077 36.78 8.01 30.68
N THR A 1078 36.53 7.40 31.83
CA THR A 1078 37.60 7.01 32.76
C THR A 1078 38.37 5.80 32.21
N GLU A 1079 39.58 5.53 32.71
CA GLU A 1079 40.36 4.35 32.28
C GLU A 1079 39.62 3.02 32.52
N GLU A 1080 38.84 2.93 33.61
CA GLU A 1080 38.03 1.75 33.94
C GLU A 1080 36.85 1.59 32.96
N GLU A 1081 36.13 2.67 32.66
CA GLU A 1081 35.04 2.65 31.67
C GLU A 1081 35.56 2.33 30.26
N ALA A 1082 36.72 2.88 29.88
CA ALA A 1082 37.35 2.64 28.59
C ALA A 1082 37.65 1.15 28.36
N ALA A 1083 38.13 0.45 29.39
CA ALA A 1083 38.41 -0.98 29.32
C ALA A 1083 37.15 -1.88 29.34
N GLY A 1084 35.99 -1.30 29.64
CA GLY A 1084 34.72 -2.02 29.78
C GLY A 1084 33.70 -1.73 28.68
N HIS A 1085 32.55 -2.40 28.77
CA HIS A 1085 31.40 -2.22 27.88
C HIS A 1085 30.21 -1.53 28.57
N ARG A 1086 30.34 -1.12 29.85
CA ARG A 1086 29.25 -0.55 30.67
C ARG A 1086 29.61 0.80 31.24
N LEU A 1087 28.61 1.67 31.38
CA LEU A 1087 28.70 2.97 32.05
C LEU A 1087 27.87 2.97 33.34
N THR A 1088 28.43 2.38 34.40
CA THR A 1088 27.74 2.25 35.70
C THR A 1088 27.41 3.59 36.34
N ARG A 1089 28.12 4.67 35.99
CA ARG A 1089 27.89 6.01 36.55
C ARG A 1089 26.53 6.63 36.23
N PHE A 1090 25.79 6.09 35.26
CA PHE A 1090 24.44 6.55 34.89
C PHE A 1090 23.34 5.57 35.29
N GLU A 1091 23.70 4.43 35.90
CA GLU A 1091 22.74 3.43 36.36
C GLU A 1091 22.12 3.84 37.71
N GLY A 1092 20.87 3.43 37.95
CA GLY A 1092 20.12 3.73 39.17
C GLY A 1092 19.49 5.13 39.24
N PHE A 1093 19.69 5.98 38.22
CA PHE A 1093 19.01 7.28 38.13
C PHE A 1093 17.56 7.11 37.69
N THR A 1094 16.64 7.80 38.37
CA THR A 1094 15.23 7.90 37.97
C THR A 1094 15.03 9.10 37.07
N VAL A 1095 14.53 8.88 35.86
CA VAL A 1095 14.29 9.91 34.85
C VAL A 1095 12.84 9.87 34.35
N PRO A 1096 12.18 11.02 34.17
CA PRO A 1096 10.86 11.06 33.54
C PRO A 1096 10.90 10.48 32.12
N VAL A 1097 9.90 9.68 31.75
CA VAL A 1097 9.76 9.07 30.42
C VAL A 1097 9.79 10.11 29.29
N GLY A 1098 9.29 11.31 29.54
CA GLY A 1098 9.37 12.43 28.60
C GLY A 1098 10.81 12.85 28.26
N ARG A 1099 11.76 12.72 29.19
CA ARG A 1099 13.19 13.00 28.94
C ARG A 1099 13.86 11.89 28.15
N LEU A 1100 13.55 10.62 28.43
CA LEU A 1100 13.97 9.48 27.62
C LEU A 1100 13.46 9.62 26.17
N LEU A 1101 12.20 9.96 25.98
CA LEU A 1101 11.66 10.23 24.65
C LEU A 1101 12.30 11.45 23.99
N GLY A 1102 12.76 12.43 24.78
CA GLY A 1102 13.53 13.57 24.31
C GLY A 1102 14.83 13.17 23.60
N LEU A 1103 15.47 12.08 24.02
CA LEU A 1103 16.68 11.54 23.36
C LEU A 1103 16.47 11.18 21.90
N THR A 1104 15.24 10.85 21.48
CA THR A 1104 14.95 10.53 20.07
C THR A 1104 15.21 11.70 19.12
N LYS A 1105 15.26 12.93 19.64
CA LYS A 1105 15.66 14.12 18.88
C LYS A 1105 17.17 14.20 18.63
N ARG A 1106 17.97 13.42 19.38
CA ARG A 1106 19.44 13.38 19.38
C ARG A 1106 19.99 12.08 18.77
N GLY A 1107 19.20 11.41 17.94
CA GLY A 1107 19.63 10.22 17.21
C GLY A 1107 19.45 8.89 17.96
N TRP A 1108 18.76 8.89 19.10
CA TRP A 1108 18.37 7.66 19.79
C TRP A 1108 17.11 7.03 19.17
N GLU A 1109 17.08 5.71 19.12
CA GLU A 1109 15.98 4.88 18.65
C GLU A 1109 15.33 4.12 19.81
N ARG A 1110 14.01 4.04 19.79
CA ARG A 1110 13.23 3.21 20.72
C ARG A 1110 13.37 1.74 20.33
N GLY A 1111 13.36 0.85 21.32
CA GLY A 1111 13.35 -0.59 21.11
C GLY A 1111 12.09 -1.08 20.41
N THR A 1112 12.11 -2.34 19.99
CA THR A 1112 10.90 -3.00 19.48
C THR A 1112 9.94 -3.26 20.64
N PRO A 1113 8.61 -3.17 20.41
CA PRO A 1113 7.65 -3.58 21.42
C PRO A 1113 7.73 -5.09 21.61
N GLU A 1114 8.01 -5.52 22.82
CA GLU A 1114 8.04 -6.94 23.20
C GLU A 1114 6.65 -7.40 23.69
N ASP A 1115 6.59 -8.52 24.40
CA ASP A 1115 5.36 -9.02 25.02
C ASP A 1115 4.65 -7.93 25.86
N ASN A 1116 3.32 -7.89 25.77
CA ASN A 1116 2.46 -6.82 26.31
C ASN A 1116 2.67 -5.41 25.70
N GLY A 1117 3.43 -5.29 24.61
CA GLY A 1117 3.61 -4.03 23.89
C GLY A 1117 4.49 -3.02 24.64
N VAL A 1118 5.47 -3.49 25.41
CA VAL A 1118 6.41 -2.64 26.16
C VAL A 1118 7.75 -2.61 25.44
N GLU A 1119 8.31 -1.42 25.25
CA GLU A 1119 9.66 -1.24 24.70
C GLU A 1119 10.67 -1.20 25.86
N ARG A 1120 11.55 -2.21 25.90
CA ARG A 1120 12.46 -2.48 27.01
C ARG A 1120 13.81 -1.77 26.94
N TRP A 1121 14.11 -1.07 25.83
CA TRP A 1121 15.37 -0.34 25.68
C TRP A 1121 15.24 0.89 24.77
N LEU A 1122 16.22 1.79 24.87
CA LEU A 1122 16.55 2.80 23.87
C LEU A 1122 17.99 2.57 23.42
N SER A 1123 18.30 2.87 22.16
CA SER A 1123 19.65 2.68 21.62
C SER A 1123 20.11 3.83 20.74
N ARG A 1124 21.40 4.18 20.78
CA ARG A 1124 22.03 5.09 19.82
C ARG A 1124 23.03 4.30 19.00
N ARG A 1125 22.87 4.35 17.67
CA ARG A 1125 23.85 3.76 16.74
C ARG A 1125 25.10 4.64 16.71
N LEU A 1126 26.25 4.06 17.06
CA LEU A 1126 27.56 4.70 17.06
C LEU A 1126 28.46 4.21 15.91
N GLY A 1127 28.07 3.11 15.26
CA GLY A 1127 28.75 2.54 14.10
C GLY A 1127 27.91 1.44 13.46
N ARG A 1128 28.48 0.71 12.48
CA ARG A 1128 27.75 -0.33 11.75
C ARG A 1128 27.21 -1.44 12.68
N HIS A 1129 28.02 -1.87 13.64
CA HIS A 1129 27.67 -2.87 14.66
C HIS A 1129 28.10 -2.38 16.04
N CYS A 1130 27.81 -1.12 16.35
CA CYS A 1130 28.13 -0.53 17.65
C CYS A 1130 26.95 0.33 18.08
N TYR A 1131 26.32 -0.07 19.18
CA TYR A 1131 25.15 0.59 19.76
C TYR A 1131 25.42 0.85 21.23
N LEU A 1132 25.13 2.06 21.68
CA LEU A 1132 24.97 2.34 23.10
C LEU A 1132 23.50 2.11 23.45
N VAL A 1133 23.23 1.25 24.41
CA VAL A 1133 21.88 0.83 24.80
C VAL A 1133 21.60 1.24 26.24
N ILE A 1134 20.38 1.72 26.49
CA ILE A 1134 19.85 2.05 27.81
C ILE A 1134 18.67 1.12 28.07
N ALA A 1135 18.71 0.35 29.16
CA ALA A 1135 17.60 -0.46 29.65
C ALA A 1135 16.88 0.26 30.79
N PRO A 1136 15.67 0.81 30.58
CA PRO A 1136 14.78 1.23 31.65
C PRO A 1136 14.13 0.03 32.37
N ASP A 1137 13.91 0.17 33.68
CA ASP A 1137 13.38 -0.90 34.57
C ASP A 1137 11.97 -1.37 34.19
N GLU A 1138 11.02 -0.47 33.99
CA GLU A 1138 9.65 -0.85 33.60
C GLU A 1138 9.49 -0.91 32.08
N GLY A 1139 10.16 0.00 31.36
CA GLY A 1139 10.03 0.15 29.92
C GLY A 1139 8.94 1.13 29.51
N ILE A 1140 8.75 1.32 28.20
CA ILE A 1140 7.78 2.29 27.65
C ILE A 1140 6.60 1.53 27.03
N ALA A 1141 5.41 1.64 27.63
CA ALA A 1141 4.19 1.02 27.10
C ALA A 1141 3.71 1.71 25.80
N VAL A 1142 3.57 0.93 24.73
CA VAL A 1142 3.14 1.43 23.42
C VAL A 1142 1.67 1.81 23.45
N GLY A 1143 1.37 3.05 23.07
CA GLY A 1143 0.01 3.60 23.06
C GLY A 1143 -0.41 4.23 24.40
N MET A 1144 0.30 3.96 25.49
CA MET A 1144 0.07 4.55 26.82
C MET A 1144 1.39 5.01 27.46
N VAL A 1145 2.11 5.90 26.76
CA VAL A 1145 3.43 6.41 27.17
C VAL A 1145 3.49 6.95 28.61
N GLY A 1146 2.36 7.42 29.15
CA GLY A 1146 2.26 7.94 30.53
C GLY A 1146 1.97 6.91 31.60
N GLU A 1147 1.86 5.62 31.28
CA GLU A 1147 1.58 4.55 32.26
C GLU A 1147 2.72 4.41 33.28
N PHE A 1148 3.97 4.53 32.80
CA PHE A 1148 5.18 4.51 33.61
C PHE A 1148 5.91 5.86 33.47
N PRO A 1149 5.46 6.91 34.19
CA PRO A 1149 5.91 8.28 33.95
C PRO A 1149 7.38 8.53 34.33
N ASP A 1150 7.93 7.71 35.22
CA ASP A 1150 9.33 7.75 35.67
C ASP A 1150 9.98 6.38 35.42
N GLN A 1151 11.24 6.38 34.97
CA GLN A 1151 11.99 5.17 34.62
C GLN A 1151 13.32 5.16 35.36
N VAL A 1152 13.67 4.05 36.00
CA VAL A 1152 15.02 3.84 36.54
C VAL A 1152 15.90 3.29 35.41
N LEU A 1153 17.07 3.89 35.19
CA LEU A 1153 18.04 3.36 34.23
C LEU A 1153 18.76 2.16 34.85
N GLU A 1154 18.39 0.93 34.48
CA GLU A 1154 18.98 -0.29 35.05
C GLU A 1154 20.39 -0.54 34.53
N THR A 1155 20.59 -0.41 33.22
CA THR A 1155 21.87 -0.74 32.59
C THR A 1155 22.13 0.15 31.38
N VAL A 1156 23.37 0.62 31.26
CA VAL A 1156 23.85 1.39 30.10
C VAL A 1156 25.10 0.73 29.54
N TRP A 1157 25.06 0.22 28.30
CA TRP A 1157 26.12 -0.62 27.76
C TRP A 1157 26.31 -0.55 26.24
N LEU A 1158 27.47 -0.99 25.76
CA LEU A 1158 27.77 -1.19 24.35
C LEU A 1158 27.43 -2.60 23.89
N ASP A 1159 26.78 -2.70 22.74
CA ASP A 1159 26.56 -3.98 22.06
C ASP A 1159 26.60 -3.85 20.54
N THR A 1160 26.77 -4.98 19.89
CA THR A 1160 26.74 -5.16 18.44
C THR A 1160 25.34 -5.06 17.84
N THR A 1161 24.31 -5.20 18.67
CA THR A 1161 22.89 -5.13 18.28
C THR A 1161 22.08 -4.48 19.41
N PRO A 1162 21.07 -3.65 19.11
CA PRO A 1162 20.15 -3.15 20.13
C PRO A 1162 19.27 -4.29 20.66
N GLY A 1163 19.01 -4.33 21.96
CA GLY A 1163 18.22 -5.38 22.61
C GLY A 1163 18.28 -5.31 24.13
N ASP A 1164 17.67 -6.28 24.80
CA ASP A 1164 17.78 -6.43 26.26
C ASP A 1164 19.19 -6.83 26.71
N TYR A 1165 19.54 -6.41 27.93
CA TYR A 1165 20.79 -6.79 28.58
C TYR A 1165 20.67 -8.16 29.23
N TRP A 1166 21.59 -9.08 28.90
CA TRP A 1166 21.63 -10.43 29.45
C TRP A 1166 23.00 -10.74 30.03
N PHE A 1167 23.11 -10.93 31.34
CA PHE A 1167 24.38 -11.23 32.03
C PHE A 1167 25.11 -12.49 31.52
N SER A 1168 24.38 -13.41 30.89
CA SER A 1168 24.93 -14.65 30.31
C SER A 1168 25.48 -14.47 28.88
N ARG A 1169 25.27 -13.31 28.25
CA ARG A 1169 25.74 -12.99 26.90
C ARG A 1169 27.13 -12.36 26.95
N SER A 1170 27.96 -12.64 25.93
CA SER A 1170 29.23 -11.97 25.74
C SER A 1170 29.04 -10.62 25.04
N HIS A 1171 29.63 -9.55 25.58
CA HIS A 1171 29.63 -8.20 25.01
C HIS A 1171 31.06 -7.82 24.56
N PRO A 1172 31.37 -7.91 23.25
CA PRO A 1172 32.75 -7.82 22.76
C PRO A 1172 33.28 -6.40 22.55
N LEU A 1173 32.43 -5.37 22.65
CA LEU A 1173 32.80 -3.98 22.38
C LEU A 1173 33.30 -3.28 23.65
N THR A 1174 34.27 -2.38 23.53
CA THR A 1174 34.72 -1.54 24.66
C THR A 1174 34.60 -0.06 24.34
N PHE A 1175 34.51 0.79 25.37
CA PHE A 1175 34.49 2.25 25.16
C PHE A 1175 35.82 2.79 24.62
N ALA A 1176 36.94 2.08 24.80
CA ALA A 1176 38.22 2.41 24.19
C ALA A 1176 38.21 2.33 22.66
N ASP A 1177 37.28 1.55 22.08
CA ASP A 1177 37.15 1.39 20.62
C ASP A 1177 36.38 2.55 19.95
N LEU A 1178 35.80 3.47 20.74
CA LEU A 1178 35.03 4.60 20.22
C LEU A 1178 35.92 5.80 19.89
N ASP A 1179 35.56 6.54 18.84
CA ASP A 1179 36.14 7.87 18.61
C ASP A 1179 35.85 8.78 19.82
N ALA A 1180 36.85 9.56 20.22
CA ALA A 1180 36.78 10.35 21.45
C ALA A 1180 35.69 11.45 21.40
N VAL A 1181 35.38 11.99 20.21
CA VAL A 1181 34.26 12.93 20.04
C VAL A 1181 32.94 12.20 20.22
N VAL A 1182 32.77 11.03 19.59
CA VAL A 1182 31.57 10.20 19.75
C VAL A 1182 31.36 9.85 21.22
N ALA A 1183 32.39 9.39 21.93
CA ALA A 1183 32.32 9.10 23.35
C ALA A 1183 31.91 10.35 24.17
N SER A 1184 32.52 11.50 23.93
CA SER A 1184 32.14 12.76 24.60
C SER A 1184 30.66 13.12 24.37
N GLU A 1185 30.15 12.92 23.15
CA GLU A 1185 28.77 13.25 22.76
C GLU A 1185 27.72 12.32 23.39
N VAL A 1186 27.96 11.01 23.46
CA VAL A 1186 27.04 10.12 24.19
C VAL A 1186 27.08 10.35 25.70
N LEU A 1187 28.25 10.69 26.24
CA LEU A 1187 28.36 11.06 27.65
C LEU A 1187 27.61 12.36 27.94
N ALA A 1188 27.66 13.36 27.05
CA ALA A 1188 26.88 14.58 27.17
C ALA A 1188 25.36 14.31 27.19
N ASP A 1189 24.88 13.45 26.29
CA ASP A 1189 23.47 13.04 26.24
C ASP A 1189 23.00 12.40 27.55
N LEU A 1190 23.80 11.47 28.08
CA LEU A 1190 23.50 10.78 29.34
C LEU A 1190 23.58 11.73 30.53
N THR A 1191 24.58 12.62 30.59
CA THR A 1191 24.70 13.63 31.64
C THR A 1191 23.50 14.57 31.66
N GLU A 1192 23.00 15.02 30.50
CA GLU A 1192 21.77 15.84 30.43
C GLU A 1192 20.52 15.04 30.80
N LEU A 1193 20.46 13.76 30.43
CA LEU A 1193 19.36 12.87 30.81
C LEU A 1193 19.25 12.71 32.34
N THR A 1194 20.40 12.56 33.02
CA THR A 1194 20.49 12.31 34.46
C THR A 1194 20.67 13.57 35.33
N ALA A 1195 20.77 14.75 34.71
CA ALA A 1195 20.78 16.05 35.42
C ALA A 1195 19.43 16.34 36.10
#